data_AF-A0A8J5T5E0-F1
#
_entry.id   AF-A0A8J5T5E0-F1
#
_cell.length_a   1.000
_cell.length_b   1.000
_cell.length_c   1.000
_cell.angle_alpha   90.00
_cell.angle_beta   90.00
_cell.angle_gamma   90.00
#
_symmetry.space_group_name_H-M   'P 1'
#
loop_
_entity.id
_entity.type
_entity.pdbx_description
1 polymer ?
#
loop_
_entity_poly.entity_id
_entity_poly.type
_entity_poly.pdbx_seq_one_letter_code
_entity_poly.pdbx_strand_id
1 'polypeptide(L)'
;MTARTAIAALALLLLCGVIGRVGAAATLSQGQSLRGKGVLVSANGEFQAGFFTPTGCDPGKVYFGVTYARSTELTAPWVANRDAPVSAASAYSATVTRSGELQVREGKRVVWRTGTSASSSRGNHTLTIGDDGNLKLSGSDGADTDAVWQSFQHPADTFIPGMSIALDRRNGAFDRTLFTSWRSAGDPATGDFTLGLDPSAQLYIWRSQGGKNSTYWRSGQWTGTNFVGIPWRSLYVYGFKLTGDPLHSGDYMSYNFAPFNSSLFRFVLQPNGTETCYMLLATGSWETVWFQPAIPCHEYNRCGPNAECAAGDGGQAACTCLKGFKPKSEAEYSSRNWTQGCVRSAPLTCSQSNTTAAAAADDVFAELQGVKLPDFAVWGSAVGDGSSCKQACLGNCSCGAYSYSTGSCLMWGQELVDIYHFPRGDGYKYNLYVKVPPSVLETSSERGRWTTAIVVVVVIVVAIVLVACGLLTWKCRRRIKEKLKADLPLMMMRSVREAKQDFSGPKQPDHEESDESKNCELPLLAFDVLAVATDHFSDKNKLGEGGFGHVYKGRLPGGEEIAVKRLSRSSGQGLEEFKNEVILIAKLQHRNLVRLLGCCIQCDEKILVYEYMPNKSLDAFLFDPAKRGLLDWKTRFHIIEGIARGLLYLHRDSRLRVVHRDLKASNILLDHDMNPKISDFGMARIFGGDQNQVNTNRVVGTLGYMSPEYAMEGLFSVRSDVYSFGILILEIITGQKNSSFHHMEDSLNIVGYAWQLWNGDKGEQLIDPAIIRGTCPPVRDEALRCVHMALLCVQDHAHDRPDIPYVVLALGSDSSVLPMPRPPTFTLQCTSSSSGTDMYNREKEESFSANDLTVTILQGR
;
A
#
# COMPACT_ATOMS: atom_id res chain seq x y z
N MET A 1 -31.43 -46.66 -37.40
CA MET A 1 -30.77 -45.46 -37.98
C MET A 1 -29.50 -45.22 -37.19
N THR A 2 -28.36 -45.37 -37.85
CA THR A 2 -27.06 -45.63 -37.23
C THR A 2 -26.34 -44.34 -36.84
N ALA A 3 -25.49 -44.44 -35.81
CA ALA A 3 -24.63 -43.39 -35.25
C ALA A 3 -23.83 -42.56 -36.27
N ARG A 4 -23.71 -43.04 -37.51
CA ARG A 4 -23.12 -42.30 -38.65
C ARG A 4 -23.93 -41.06 -39.04
N THR A 5 -25.24 -41.04 -38.83
CA THR A 5 -26.10 -39.87 -39.14
C THR A 5 -25.94 -38.74 -38.12
N ALA A 6 -25.74 -39.08 -36.84
CA ALA A 6 -25.48 -38.10 -35.78
C ALA A 6 -24.08 -37.47 -35.91
N ILE A 7 -23.07 -38.26 -36.28
CA ILE A 7 -21.69 -37.76 -36.51
C ILE A 7 -21.64 -36.86 -37.75
N ALA A 8 -22.37 -37.20 -38.82
CA ALA A 8 -22.46 -36.34 -40.01
C ALA A 8 -23.19 -35.02 -39.74
N ALA A 9 -24.22 -35.02 -38.89
CA ALA A 9 -24.91 -33.79 -38.48
C ALA A 9 -24.04 -32.91 -37.55
N LEU A 10 -23.26 -33.50 -36.64
CA LEU A 10 -22.29 -32.76 -35.83
C LEU A 10 -21.15 -32.18 -36.67
N ALA A 11 -20.65 -32.93 -37.66
CA ALA A 11 -19.64 -32.47 -38.59
C ALA A 11 -20.17 -31.33 -39.49
N LEU A 12 -21.43 -31.39 -39.94
CA LEU A 12 -22.05 -30.29 -40.69
C LEU A 12 -22.30 -29.05 -39.82
N LEU A 13 -22.62 -29.20 -38.53
CA LEU A 13 -22.74 -28.09 -37.58
C LEU A 13 -21.37 -27.46 -37.25
N LEU A 14 -20.30 -28.26 -37.21
CA LEU A 14 -18.92 -27.79 -37.06
C LEU A 14 -18.38 -27.13 -38.35
N LEU A 15 -18.81 -27.57 -39.53
CA LEU A 15 -18.44 -26.98 -40.83
C LEU A 15 -19.27 -25.72 -41.17
N CYS A 16 -20.51 -25.61 -40.70
CA CYS A 16 -21.33 -24.40 -40.85
C CYS A 16 -20.97 -23.29 -39.85
N GLY A 17 -20.21 -23.60 -38.79
CA GLY A 17 -19.64 -22.61 -37.86
C GLY A 17 -18.38 -21.90 -38.38
N VAL A 18 -17.83 -22.30 -39.53
CA VAL A 18 -16.57 -21.77 -40.09
C VAL A 18 -16.80 -20.83 -41.29
N ILE A 19 -18.06 -20.57 -41.67
CA ILE A 19 -18.36 -19.58 -42.70
C ILE A 19 -18.55 -18.21 -42.02
N GLY A 20 -17.47 -17.42 -41.98
CA GLY A 20 -17.56 -15.96 -41.84
C GLY A 20 -16.90 -15.30 -40.64
N ARG A 21 -15.62 -15.59 -40.35
CA ARG A 21 -14.72 -14.55 -39.82
C ARG A 21 -13.63 -14.33 -40.85
N VAL A 22 -13.81 -13.32 -41.71
CA VAL A 22 -12.69 -12.72 -42.43
C VAL A 22 -11.72 -12.26 -41.34
N GLY A 23 -10.56 -12.92 -41.21
CA GLY A 23 -9.56 -12.55 -40.23
C GLY A 23 -9.19 -11.10 -40.46
N ALA A 24 -9.52 -10.22 -39.50
CA ALA A 24 -9.04 -8.85 -39.54
C ALA A 24 -7.51 -8.91 -39.40
N ALA A 25 -6.80 -8.36 -40.38
CA ALA A 25 -5.34 -8.35 -40.36
C ALA A 25 -4.84 -7.44 -39.23
N ALA A 26 -3.76 -7.83 -38.55
CA ALA A 26 -3.09 -6.97 -37.56
C ALA A 26 -2.25 -5.86 -38.22
N THR A 27 -2.08 -5.92 -39.55
CA THR A 27 -1.18 -5.06 -40.31
C THR A 27 -1.85 -4.43 -41.54
N LEU A 28 -1.38 -3.24 -41.91
CA LEU A 28 -1.75 -2.53 -43.13
C LEU A 28 -0.47 -2.14 -43.88
N SER A 29 -0.28 -2.72 -45.07
CA SER A 29 0.92 -2.51 -45.87
C SER A 29 0.89 -1.18 -46.63
N GLN A 30 2.06 -0.70 -47.05
CA GLN A 30 2.22 0.49 -47.88
C GLN A 30 1.31 0.48 -49.10
N GLY A 31 0.64 1.61 -49.34
CA GLY A 31 -0.31 1.79 -50.42
C GLY A 31 -1.72 1.26 -50.13
N GLN A 32 -1.91 0.46 -49.07
CA GLN A 32 -3.22 0.00 -48.64
C GLN A 32 -3.96 1.07 -47.84
N SER A 33 -5.29 0.94 -47.78
CA SER A 33 -6.16 1.87 -47.06
C SER A 33 -7.25 1.13 -46.29
N LEU A 34 -7.49 1.55 -45.06
CA LEU A 34 -8.69 1.21 -44.29
C LEU A 34 -9.81 2.18 -44.65
N ARG A 35 -11.01 1.66 -44.84
CA ARG A 35 -12.23 2.41 -45.20
C ARG A 35 -13.44 1.82 -44.49
N GLY A 36 -14.44 2.65 -44.22
CA GLY A 36 -15.72 2.21 -43.64
C GLY A 36 -15.53 1.44 -42.33
N LYS A 37 -16.04 0.19 -42.28
CA LYS A 37 -15.96 -0.72 -41.12
C LYS A 37 -14.69 -1.58 -41.05
N GLY A 38 -13.70 -1.33 -41.93
CA GLY A 38 -12.43 -2.04 -41.87
C GLY A 38 -11.68 -1.70 -40.58
N VAL A 39 -11.19 -2.73 -39.88
CA VAL A 39 -10.42 -2.61 -38.65
C VAL A 39 -9.17 -3.47 -38.71
N LEU A 40 -8.10 -3.03 -38.04
CA LEU A 40 -6.99 -3.87 -37.65
C LEU A 40 -7.25 -4.37 -36.24
N VAL A 41 -6.89 -5.61 -35.93
CA VAL A 41 -7.09 -6.20 -34.60
C VAL A 41 -5.75 -6.74 -34.11
N SER A 42 -5.43 -6.48 -32.84
CA SER A 42 -4.22 -7.01 -32.20
C SER A 42 -4.25 -8.54 -32.15
N ALA A 43 -3.10 -9.19 -32.01
CA ALA A 43 -3.01 -10.64 -32.06
C ALA A 43 -3.78 -11.31 -30.91
N ASN A 44 -3.78 -10.68 -29.73
CA ASN A 44 -4.57 -11.11 -28.57
C ASN A 44 -6.06 -10.74 -28.64
N GLY A 45 -6.48 -9.93 -29.62
CA GLY A 45 -7.86 -9.48 -29.80
C GLY A 45 -8.35 -8.47 -28.76
N GLU A 46 -7.47 -7.82 -27.99
CA GLU A 46 -7.83 -6.83 -26.97
C GLU A 46 -8.01 -5.43 -27.56
N PHE A 47 -7.22 -5.08 -28.57
CA PHE A 47 -7.24 -3.76 -29.20
C PHE A 47 -7.60 -3.86 -30.68
N GLN A 48 -8.27 -2.83 -31.18
CA GLN A 48 -8.55 -2.70 -32.60
C GLN A 48 -8.34 -1.25 -33.04
N ALA A 49 -7.79 -1.06 -34.24
CA ALA A 49 -7.57 0.24 -34.86
C ALA A 49 -8.50 0.42 -36.06
N GLY A 50 -9.25 1.52 -36.10
CA GLY A 50 -10.22 1.76 -37.16
C GLY A 50 -10.99 3.07 -37.00
N PHE A 51 -12.02 3.24 -37.85
CA PHE A 51 -12.93 4.38 -37.76
C PHE A 51 -14.06 4.12 -36.78
N PHE A 52 -14.36 5.10 -35.93
CA PHE A 52 -15.43 5.04 -34.95
C PHE A 52 -16.07 6.42 -34.71
N THR A 53 -17.24 6.41 -34.08
CA THR A 53 -17.94 7.61 -33.61
C THR A 53 -18.22 7.43 -32.12
N PRO A 54 -17.69 8.28 -31.22
CA PRO A 54 -17.90 8.10 -29.79
C PRO A 54 -19.37 8.19 -29.38
N THR A 55 -19.72 7.55 -28.28
CA THR A 55 -21.10 7.49 -27.79
C THR A 55 -21.54 8.85 -27.26
N GLY A 56 -22.74 9.31 -27.66
CA GLY A 56 -23.25 10.63 -27.27
C GLY A 56 -22.73 11.81 -28.12
N CYS A 57 -21.96 11.53 -29.17
CA CYS A 57 -21.48 12.52 -30.14
C CYS A 57 -22.50 12.83 -31.25
N ASP A 58 -22.19 13.88 -32.02
CA ASP A 58 -22.77 14.11 -33.36
C ASP A 58 -22.45 12.91 -34.27
N PRO A 59 -23.45 12.13 -34.74
CA PRO A 59 -23.23 10.97 -35.60
C PRO A 59 -22.63 11.34 -36.95
N GLY A 60 -22.65 12.62 -37.34
CA GLY A 60 -21.99 13.14 -38.52
C GLY A 60 -20.46 13.21 -38.40
N LYS A 61 -19.88 13.06 -37.20
CA LYS A 61 -18.42 13.12 -36.97
C LYS A 61 -17.83 11.74 -36.77
N VAL A 62 -16.77 11.44 -37.54
CA VAL A 62 -16.07 10.17 -37.50
C VAL A 62 -14.58 10.41 -37.22
N TYR A 63 -14.00 9.52 -36.42
CA TYR A 63 -12.62 9.57 -35.96
C TYR A 63 -11.91 8.27 -36.27
N PHE A 64 -10.60 8.33 -36.49
CA PHE A 64 -9.72 7.18 -36.60
C PHE A 64 -8.90 7.06 -35.31
N GLY A 65 -8.78 5.85 -34.77
CA GLY A 65 -8.00 5.62 -33.57
C GLY A 65 -7.99 4.16 -33.11
N VAL A 66 -7.49 3.94 -31.90
CA VAL A 66 -7.42 2.63 -31.25
C VAL A 66 -8.56 2.54 -30.24
N THR A 67 -9.22 1.38 -30.18
CA THR A 67 -10.32 1.08 -29.26
C THR A 67 -10.14 -0.29 -28.59
N TYR A 68 -10.71 -0.47 -27.40
CA TYR A 68 -10.77 -1.78 -26.75
C TYR A 68 -11.84 -2.65 -27.41
N ALA A 69 -11.45 -3.78 -27.99
CA ALA A 69 -12.34 -4.67 -28.72
C ALA A 69 -13.31 -5.44 -27.80
N ARG A 70 -12.90 -5.72 -26.55
CA ARG A 70 -13.71 -6.45 -25.55
C ARG A 70 -14.61 -5.57 -24.69
N SER A 71 -14.50 -4.24 -24.80
CA SER A 71 -15.30 -3.35 -23.96
C SER A 71 -16.76 -3.32 -24.44
N THR A 72 -17.68 -3.36 -23.49
CA THR A 72 -19.14 -3.23 -23.74
C THR A 72 -19.51 -1.84 -24.25
N GLU A 73 -18.72 -0.83 -23.87
CA GLU A 73 -18.86 0.55 -24.28
C GLU A 73 -17.70 0.93 -25.21
N LEU A 74 -17.95 1.79 -26.19
CA LEU A 74 -16.91 2.22 -27.12
C LEU A 74 -15.84 3.04 -26.38
N THR A 75 -14.71 2.38 -26.10
CA THR A 75 -13.62 2.96 -25.31
C THR A 75 -12.39 3.15 -26.18
N ALA A 76 -11.96 4.40 -26.37
CA ALA A 76 -10.86 4.77 -27.25
C ALA A 76 -9.67 5.34 -26.47
N PRO A 77 -8.61 4.56 -26.18
CA PRO A 77 -7.42 5.08 -25.50
C PRO A 77 -6.59 6.05 -26.37
N TRP A 78 -6.78 6.04 -27.69
CA TRP A 78 -6.05 6.89 -28.62
C TRP A 78 -6.87 7.31 -29.84
N VAL A 79 -6.78 8.58 -30.23
CA VAL A 79 -7.52 9.19 -31.35
C VAL A 79 -6.59 10.03 -32.21
N ALA A 80 -6.51 9.75 -33.51
CA ALA A 80 -5.62 10.44 -34.44
C ALA A 80 -6.12 11.85 -34.75
N ASN A 81 -7.27 11.94 -35.42
CA ASN A 81 -7.82 13.19 -35.95
C ASN A 81 -8.79 13.87 -34.95
N ARG A 82 -8.40 13.92 -33.67
CA ARG A 82 -9.26 14.37 -32.57
C ARG A 82 -9.81 15.81 -32.74
N ASP A 83 -9.01 16.71 -33.31
CA ASP A 83 -9.41 18.12 -33.58
C ASP A 83 -9.99 18.35 -34.98
N ALA A 84 -9.92 17.35 -35.86
CA ALA A 84 -10.34 17.43 -37.26
C ALA A 84 -11.14 16.18 -37.67
N PRO A 85 -12.38 16.02 -37.19
CA PRO A 85 -13.23 14.90 -37.58
C PRO A 85 -13.51 14.88 -39.08
N VAL A 86 -13.68 13.68 -39.64
CA VAL A 86 -14.22 13.52 -41.00
C VAL A 86 -15.73 13.40 -40.96
N SER A 87 -16.42 13.84 -42.01
CA SER A 87 -17.87 13.71 -42.11
C SER A 87 -18.27 12.28 -42.45
N ALA A 88 -19.26 11.75 -41.73
CA ALA A 88 -19.87 10.46 -42.03
C ALA A 88 -20.51 10.41 -43.44
N ALA A 89 -20.88 11.56 -44.00
CA ALA A 89 -21.43 11.67 -45.36
C ALA A 89 -20.35 11.69 -46.46
N SER A 90 -19.09 11.93 -46.09
CA SER A 90 -17.97 11.98 -47.03
C SER A 90 -17.33 10.59 -47.19
N ALA A 91 -16.65 10.36 -48.32
CA ALA A 91 -15.74 9.22 -48.43
C ALA A 91 -14.50 9.47 -47.57
N TYR A 92 -14.21 8.61 -46.60
CA TYR A 92 -13.01 8.74 -45.75
C TYR A 92 -12.14 7.47 -45.77
N SER A 93 -10.83 7.65 -45.53
CA SER A 93 -9.88 6.54 -45.50
C SER A 93 -8.65 6.84 -44.65
N ALA A 94 -8.09 5.81 -44.02
CA ALA A 94 -6.77 5.85 -43.38
C ALA A 94 -5.79 5.06 -44.26
N THR A 95 -4.77 5.71 -44.78
CA THR A 95 -3.89 5.17 -45.84
C THR A 95 -2.43 5.27 -45.42
N VAL A 96 -1.69 4.18 -45.55
CA VAL A 96 -0.22 4.21 -45.51
C VAL A 96 0.26 4.65 -46.89
N THR A 97 0.80 5.86 -47.00
CA THR A 97 1.21 6.43 -48.28
C THR A 97 2.46 5.76 -48.83
N ARG A 98 2.72 5.93 -50.12
CA ARG A 98 3.98 5.49 -50.74
C ARG A 98 5.22 6.17 -50.16
N SER A 99 5.08 7.28 -49.43
CA SER A 99 6.19 7.96 -48.76
C SER A 99 6.44 7.48 -47.34
N GLY A 100 5.70 6.47 -46.84
CA GLY A 100 5.89 5.95 -45.48
C GLY A 100 5.25 6.83 -44.39
N GLU A 101 4.06 7.37 -44.67
CA GLU A 101 3.29 8.18 -43.72
C GLU A 101 1.87 7.62 -43.58
N LEU A 102 1.31 7.59 -42.37
CA LEU A 102 -0.12 7.31 -42.18
C LEU A 102 -0.91 8.60 -42.33
N GLN A 103 -1.90 8.62 -43.22
CA GLN A 103 -2.78 9.77 -43.46
C GLN A 103 -4.24 9.41 -43.32
N VAL A 104 -4.98 10.20 -42.54
CA VAL A 104 -6.45 10.18 -42.50
C VAL A 104 -6.97 11.22 -43.49
N ARG A 105 -7.85 10.79 -44.39
CA ARG A 105 -8.36 11.59 -45.50
C ARG A 105 -9.87 11.64 -45.52
N GLU A 106 -10.39 12.78 -45.94
CA GLU A 106 -11.78 13.01 -46.32
C GLU A 106 -11.82 13.42 -47.80
N GLY A 107 -12.22 12.49 -48.66
CA GLY A 107 -12.09 12.60 -50.11
C GLY A 107 -10.63 12.82 -50.49
N LYS A 108 -10.31 14.01 -51.01
CA LYS A 108 -8.94 14.42 -51.35
C LYS A 108 -8.25 15.22 -50.24
N ARG A 109 -8.99 15.68 -49.22
CA ARG A 109 -8.48 16.50 -48.12
C ARG A 109 -7.77 15.60 -47.10
N VAL A 110 -6.53 15.91 -46.76
CA VAL A 110 -5.81 15.25 -45.65
C VAL A 110 -6.20 15.98 -44.36
N VAL A 111 -6.83 15.27 -43.41
CA VAL A 111 -7.27 15.85 -42.14
C VAL A 111 -6.26 15.63 -41.01
N TRP A 112 -5.49 14.54 -41.07
CA TRP A 112 -4.45 14.22 -40.10
C TRP A 112 -3.35 13.36 -40.75
N ARG A 113 -2.12 13.49 -40.25
CA ARG A 113 -0.96 12.72 -40.72
C ARG A 113 0.11 12.61 -39.64
N THR A 114 0.98 11.60 -39.73
CA THR A 114 2.05 11.34 -38.73
C THR A 114 3.22 12.32 -38.79
N GLY A 115 3.44 13.03 -39.92
CA GLY A 115 4.49 14.06 -40.02
C GLY A 115 5.92 13.52 -40.03
N THR A 116 6.13 12.27 -40.43
CA THR A 116 7.46 11.65 -40.50
C THR A 116 8.32 12.32 -41.56
N SER A 117 9.45 12.90 -41.16
CA SER A 117 10.43 13.49 -42.09
C SER A 117 10.90 12.43 -43.07
N ALA A 118 10.70 12.67 -44.37
CA ALA A 118 11.07 11.78 -45.46
C ALA A 118 12.61 11.66 -45.60
N SER A 119 13.26 11.03 -44.63
CA SER A 119 14.65 10.61 -44.70
C SER A 119 14.71 9.27 -45.44
N SER A 120 14.58 9.33 -46.77
CA SER A 120 15.20 8.43 -47.76
C SER A 120 15.32 6.91 -47.50
N SER A 121 14.49 6.27 -46.67
CA SER A 121 14.51 4.82 -46.53
C SER A 121 13.72 4.20 -47.68
N ARG A 122 14.45 3.58 -48.62
CA ARG A 122 13.90 2.76 -49.72
C ARG A 122 13.36 1.45 -49.15
N GLY A 123 12.32 1.51 -48.32
CA GLY A 123 11.77 0.36 -47.63
C GLY A 123 10.24 0.29 -47.70
N ASN A 124 9.71 -0.93 -47.69
CA ASN A 124 8.29 -1.17 -47.53
C ASN A 124 7.85 -0.77 -46.11
N HIS A 125 6.89 0.15 -45.99
CA HIS A 125 6.37 0.58 -44.70
C HIS A 125 5.12 -0.21 -44.30
N THR A 126 5.02 -0.60 -43.05
CA THR A 126 3.87 -1.35 -42.53
C THR A 126 3.36 -0.71 -41.25
N LEU A 127 2.04 -0.50 -41.19
CA LEU A 127 1.35 -0.10 -39.97
C LEU A 127 0.88 -1.36 -39.22
N THR A 128 1.18 -1.46 -37.94
CA THR A 128 0.85 -2.62 -37.11
C THR A 128 0.22 -2.17 -35.80
N ILE A 129 -0.82 -2.87 -35.33
CA ILE A 129 -1.36 -2.69 -33.97
C ILE A 129 -0.77 -3.77 -33.05
N GLY A 130 -0.12 -3.34 -31.98
CA GLY A 130 0.43 -4.22 -30.94
C GLY A 130 -0.63 -4.72 -29.95
N ASP A 131 -0.28 -5.78 -29.22
CA ASP A 131 -1.10 -6.33 -28.13
C ASP A 131 -1.18 -5.40 -26.90
N ASP A 132 -0.27 -4.44 -26.81
CA ASP A 132 -0.29 -3.33 -25.86
C ASP A 132 -1.21 -2.17 -26.30
N GLY A 133 -1.75 -2.23 -27.52
CA GLY A 133 -2.53 -1.15 -28.12
C GLY A 133 -1.70 -0.06 -28.79
N ASN A 134 -0.37 -0.23 -28.89
CA ASN A 134 0.50 0.71 -29.57
C ASN A 134 0.40 0.53 -31.10
N LEU A 135 0.02 1.60 -31.79
CA LEU A 135 -0.03 1.65 -33.24
C LEU A 135 1.33 2.12 -33.77
N LYS A 136 2.07 1.22 -34.42
CA LYS A 136 3.44 1.46 -34.89
C LYS A 136 3.50 1.49 -36.41
N LEU A 137 4.29 2.41 -36.96
CA LEU A 137 4.66 2.44 -38.37
C LEU A 137 6.14 2.09 -38.52
N SER A 138 6.46 0.96 -39.15
CA SER A 138 7.83 0.42 -39.25
C SER A 138 8.30 0.32 -40.71
N GLY A 139 9.62 0.44 -40.93
CA GLY A 139 10.28 0.22 -42.23
C GLY A 139 10.64 -1.25 -42.51
N SER A 140 11.26 -1.54 -43.66
CA SER A 140 11.54 -2.92 -44.11
C SER A 140 12.78 -3.58 -43.50
N ASP A 141 13.69 -2.81 -42.92
CA ASP A 141 14.96 -3.30 -42.37
C ASP A 141 14.97 -3.06 -40.86
N GLY A 142 14.82 -4.12 -40.06
CA GLY A 142 15.11 -4.07 -38.62
C GLY A 142 14.00 -4.60 -37.73
N ALA A 143 14.41 -5.21 -36.61
CA ALA A 143 13.58 -5.78 -35.56
C ALA A 143 12.55 -4.78 -34.97
N ASP A 144 11.71 -5.26 -34.05
CA ASP A 144 10.66 -4.52 -33.29
C ASP A 144 11.12 -3.19 -32.61
N THR A 145 12.40 -2.83 -32.75
CA THR A 145 13.07 -1.64 -32.21
C THR A 145 13.11 -0.41 -33.13
N ASP A 146 12.83 -0.52 -34.45
CA ASP A 146 12.96 0.61 -35.42
C ASP A 146 11.59 1.14 -35.94
N ALA A 147 10.65 1.42 -35.05
CA ALA A 147 9.41 2.09 -35.43
C ALA A 147 9.67 3.58 -35.77
N VAL A 148 9.30 3.99 -36.99
CA VAL A 148 9.46 5.37 -37.50
C VAL A 148 8.45 6.33 -36.84
N TRP A 149 7.31 5.80 -36.40
CA TRP A 149 6.29 6.54 -35.66
C TRP A 149 5.49 5.59 -34.75
N GLN A 150 5.08 6.08 -33.57
CA GLN A 150 4.32 5.31 -32.58
C GLN A 150 3.22 6.15 -31.93
N SER A 151 2.02 5.58 -31.74
CA SER A 151 0.92 6.29 -31.08
C SER A 151 1.20 6.63 -29.62
N PHE A 152 1.99 5.81 -28.92
CA PHE A 152 2.35 6.04 -27.51
C PHE A 152 3.20 7.30 -27.29
N GLN A 153 3.89 7.79 -28.32
CA GLN A 153 4.63 9.06 -28.26
C GLN A 153 3.71 10.28 -28.50
N HIS A 154 2.45 10.06 -28.88
CA HIS A 154 1.45 11.09 -29.14
C HIS A 154 0.15 10.76 -28.38
N PRO A 155 0.18 10.76 -27.04
CA PRO A 155 -0.96 10.35 -26.24
C PRO A 155 -2.18 11.27 -26.41
N ALA A 156 -3.36 10.72 -26.14
CA ALA A 156 -4.60 11.48 -26.01
C ALA A 156 -4.85 11.80 -24.52
N ASP A 157 -6.01 11.41 -23.98
CA ASP A 157 -6.42 11.61 -22.58
C ASP A 157 -6.15 10.38 -21.70
N THR A 158 -5.82 9.23 -22.29
CA THR A 158 -5.77 7.95 -21.58
C THR A 158 -4.35 7.39 -21.51
N PHE A 159 -3.87 7.10 -20.30
CA PHE A 159 -2.60 6.45 -20.01
C PHE A 159 -2.81 4.96 -19.70
N ILE A 160 -2.24 4.09 -20.54
CA ILE A 160 -2.41 2.63 -20.50
C ILE A 160 -1.04 1.93 -20.34
N PRO A 161 -1.00 0.62 -19.98
CA PRO A 161 0.26 -0.11 -19.86
C PRO A 161 1.10 -0.05 -21.14
N GLY A 162 2.41 0.11 -20.99
CA GLY A 162 3.38 0.29 -22.07
C GLY A 162 3.66 1.75 -22.43
N MET A 163 2.82 2.70 -21.99
CA MET A 163 3.07 4.13 -22.20
C MET A 163 4.03 4.72 -21.17
N SER A 164 4.58 5.89 -21.49
CA SER A 164 5.36 6.70 -20.55
C SER A 164 5.04 8.20 -20.63
N ILE A 165 5.22 8.89 -19.51
CA ILE A 165 5.23 10.36 -19.44
C ILE A 165 6.70 10.78 -19.38
N ALA A 166 7.27 11.15 -20.53
CA ALA A 166 8.65 11.58 -20.63
C ALA A 166 8.81 13.10 -20.51
N LEU A 167 9.96 13.51 -19.98
CA LEU A 167 10.44 14.88 -19.87
C LEU A 167 11.91 14.87 -20.35
N ASP A 168 12.16 15.46 -21.51
CA ASP A 168 13.46 15.56 -22.14
C ASP A 168 13.90 17.04 -22.18
N ARG A 169 15.16 17.33 -21.87
CA ARG A 169 15.74 18.65 -21.93
C ARG A 169 16.60 18.77 -23.19
N ARG A 170 16.04 19.40 -24.22
CA ARG A 170 16.75 19.66 -25.49
C ARG A 170 16.98 21.15 -25.68
N ASN A 171 18.24 21.54 -25.93
CA ASN A 171 18.64 22.93 -26.20
C ASN A 171 18.16 23.94 -25.12
N GLY A 172 18.11 23.52 -23.86
CA GLY A 172 17.66 24.35 -22.74
C GLY A 172 16.14 24.45 -22.56
N ALA A 173 15.34 23.90 -23.48
CA ALA A 173 13.89 23.77 -23.34
C ALA A 173 13.49 22.35 -22.91
N PHE A 174 12.41 22.25 -22.15
CA PHE A 174 11.84 20.95 -21.77
C PHE A 174 10.79 20.54 -22.80
N ASP A 175 11.04 19.41 -23.46
CA ASP A 175 10.06 18.67 -24.25
C ASP A 175 9.35 17.69 -23.31
N ARG A 176 8.01 17.75 -23.26
CA ARG A 176 7.19 17.02 -22.29
C ARG A 176 6.11 16.24 -23.01
N THR A 177 6.00 14.96 -22.67
CA THR A 177 4.83 14.16 -23.04
C THR A 177 3.64 14.63 -22.20
N LEU A 178 2.57 15.05 -22.88
CA LEU A 178 1.35 15.59 -22.23
C LEU A 178 0.13 14.75 -22.60
N PHE A 179 -0.52 14.19 -21.59
CA PHE A 179 -1.85 13.62 -21.72
C PHE A 179 -2.87 14.76 -21.67
N THR A 180 -3.73 14.87 -22.67
CA THR A 180 -4.64 16.00 -22.82
C THR A 180 -6.09 15.52 -22.85
N SER A 181 -6.86 16.00 -21.89
CA SER A 181 -8.29 15.70 -21.74
C SER A 181 -9.06 15.90 -23.05
N TRP A 182 -10.15 15.15 -23.21
CA TRP A 182 -11.17 15.48 -24.21
C TRP A 182 -11.87 16.77 -23.82
N ARG A 183 -12.41 17.49 -24.81
CA ARG A 183 -13.20 18.70 -24.58
C ARG A 183 -14.48 18.40 -23.80
N SER A 184 -15.09 17.25 -24.07
CA SER A 184 -16.23 16.74 -23.32
C SER A 184 -16.32 15.22 -23.48
N ALA A 185 -17.19 14.57 -22.70
CA ALA A 185 -17.41 13.11 -22.81
C ALA A 185 -17.81 12.66 -24.24
N GLY A 186 -18.43 13.56 -25.02
CA GLY A 186 -18.84 13.33 -26.40
C GLY A 186 -18.10 14.22 -27.42
N ASP A 187 -16.92 14.75 -27.12
CA ASP A 187 -16.09 15.44 -28.10
C ASP A 187 -14.61 15.19 -27.81
N PRO A 188 -13.93 14.31 -28.57
CA PRO A 188 -12.53 13.97 -28.35
C PRO A 188 -11.56 15.09 -28.71
N ALA A 189 -12.03 16.21 -29.27
CA ALA A 189 -11.21 17.39 -29.49
C ALA A 189 -10.44 17.81 -28.22
N THR A 190 -9.36 18.55 -28.42
CA THR A 190 -8.48 19.03 -27.35
C THR A 190 -9.29 19.80 -26.30
N GLY A 191 -9.21 19.32 -25.04
CA GLY A 191 -9.82 19.94 -23.87
C GLY A 191 -8.87 20.89 -23.12
N ASP A 192 -9.33 21.37 -21.97
CA ASP A 192 -8.65 22.43 -21.21
C ASP A 192 -7.59 21.89 -20.23
N PHE A 193 -7.55 20.59 -19.96
CA PHE A 193 -6.64 20.00 -18.97
C PHE A 193 -5.56 19.14 -19.61
N THR A 194 -4.33 19.27 -19.09
CA THR A 194 -3.17 18.47 -19.47
C THR A 194 -2.49 17.88 -18.24
N LEU A 195 -2.00 16.64 -18.34
CA LEU A 195 -1.24 15.92 -17.31
C LEU A 195 0.18 15.64 -17.84
N GLY A 196 1.20 15.91 -17.02
CA GLY A 196 2.60 15.65 -17.38
C GLY A 196 3.58 15.71 -16.22
N LEU A 197 4.84 15.40 -16.52
CA LEU A 197 5.94 15.36 -15.55
C LEU A 197 6.69 16.70 -15.50
N ASP A 198 7.17 17.07 -14.31
CA ASP A 198 7.95 18.27 -14.05
C ASP A 198 9.39 17.93 -13.59
N PRO A 199 10.40 18.79 -13.83
CA PRO A 199 11.78 18.59 -13.39
C PRO A 199 11.94 18.32 -11.90
N SER A 200 10.98 18.71 -11.07
CA SER A 200 10.94 18.38 -9.65
C SER A 200 10.59 16.92 -9.33
N ALA A 201 10.49 16.04 -10.33
CA ALA A 201 10.02 14.65 -10.23
C ALA A 201 8.61 14.56 -9.62
N GLN A 202 7.69 15.34 -10.18
CA GLN A 202 6.29 15.42 -9.78
C GLN A 202 5.38 15.42 -11.02
N LEU A 203 4.22 14.79 -10.90
CA LEU A 203 3.16 14.91 -11.88
C LEU A 203 2.27 16.10 -11.56
N TYR A 204 1.83 16.78 -12.61
CA TYR A 204 0.96 17.94 -12.53
C TYR A 204 -0.18 17.80 -13.51
N ILE A 205 -1.36 18.27 -13.08
CA ILE A 205 -2.45 18.60 -13.98
C ILE A 205 -2.49 20.12 -14.10
N TRP A 206 -2.41 20.63 -15.33
CA TRP A 206 -2.58 22.04 -15.63
C TRP A 206 -3.93 22.27 -16.31
N ARG A 207 -4.50 23.44 -16.07
CA ARG A 207 -5.70 23.94 -16.74
C ARG A 207 -5.33 25.14 -17.60
N SER A 208 -5.66 25.09 -18.88
CA SER A 208 -5.57 26.21 -19.82
C SER A 208 -6.89 26.97 -19.83
N GLN A 209 -6.87 28.25 -19.43
CA GLN A 209 -8.04 29.12 -19.51
C GLN A 209 -7.62 30.50 -20.02
N GLY A 210 -8.20 30.96 -21.13
CA GLY A 210 -7.90 32.27 -21.71
C GLY A 210 -6.44 32.47 -22.12
N GLY A 211 -5.75 31.40 -22.54
CA GLY A 211 -4.34 31.43 -22.93
C GLY A 211 -3.35 31.42 -21.77
N LYS A 212 -3.81 31.27 -20.52
CA LYS A 212 -2.96 31.09 -19.34
C LYS A 212 -3.10 29.67 -18.80
N ASN A 213 -1.97 29.03 -18.52
CA ASN A 213 -1.92 27.73 -17.84
C ASN A 213 -1.78 27.95 -16.34
N SER A 214 -2.72 27.42 -15.56
CA SER A 214 -2.65 27.38 -14.09
C SER A 214 -2.57 25.95 -13.60
N THR A 215 -1.79 25.70 -12.55
CA THR A 215 -1.75 24.39 -11.90
C THR A 215 -3.10 24.09 -11.25
N TYR A 216 -3.66 22.93 -11.55
CA TYR A 216 -4.93 22.44 -11.02
C TYR A 216 -4.73 21.39 -9.93
N TRP A 217 -3.74 20.51 -10.11
CA TRP A 217 -3.43 19.42 -9.18
C TRP A 217 -1.95 19.03 -9.28
N ARG A 218 -1.40 18.45 -8.21
CA ARG A 218 -0.01 17.97 -8.13
C ARG A 218 0.08 16.67 -7.33
N SER A 219 0.92 15.73 -7.77
CA SER A 219 1.11 14.43 -7.12
C SER A 219 1.91 14.46 -5.83
N GLY A 220 2.72 15.50 -5.59
CA GLY A 220 3.79 15.43 -4.59
C GLY A 220 5.07 14.82 -5.17
N GLN A 221 6.17 14.93 -4.41
CA GLN A 221 7.49 14.42 -4.77
C GLN A 221 7.50 12.89 -4.87
N TRP A 222 8.31 12.37 -5.79
CA TRP A 222 8.55 10.92 -5.90
C TRP A 222 9.39 10.42 -4.71
N THR A 223 8.99 9.30 -4.12
CA THR A 223 9.65 8.70 -2.94
C THR A 223 10.48 7.45 -3.26
N GLY A 224 10.59 7.08 -4.54
CA GLY A 224 11.16 5.79 -4.97
C GLY A 224 10.10 4.71 -5.24
N THR A 225 8.97 4.77 -4.54
CA THR A 225 7.88 3.75 -4.60
C THR A 225 6.55 4.31 -5.08
N ASN A 226 6.24 5.56 -4.74
CA ASN A 226 5.01 6.27 -5.03
C ASN A 226 5.29 7.79 -5.01
N PHE A 227 4.28 8.60 -5.33
CA PHE A 227 4.35 10.03 -5.04
C PHE A 227 3.71 10.31 -3.68
N VAL A 228 4.24 11.30 -2.96
CA VAL A 228 3.83 11.67 -1.59
C VAL A 228 2.33 11.94 -1.47
N GLY A 229 1.73 12.63 -2.45
CA GLY A 229 0.32 13.02 -2.46
C GLY A 229 -0.63 11.96 -3.02
N ILE A 230 -0.12 10.85 -3.55
CA ILE A 230 -0.89 9.72 -4.07
C ILE A 230 -0.30 8.38 -3.63
N PRO A 231 -0.20 8.14 -2.31
CA PRO A 231 0.51 6.99 -1.76
C PRO A 231 -0.11 5.63 -2.13
N TRP A 232 -1.39 5.60 -2.53
CA TRP A 232 -2.06 4.39 -3.04
C TRP A 232 -1.64 4.00 -4.46
N ARG A 233 -0.98 4.88 -5.23
CA ARG A 233 -0.46 4.58 -6.58
C ARG A 233 0.95 3.99 -6.47
N SER A 234 1.04 2.81 -5.86
CA SER A 234 2.33 2.15 -5.61
C SER A 234 2.87 1.41 -6.85
N LEU A 235 4.20 1.40 -6.98
CA LEU A 235 4.93 0.61 -7.98
C LEU A 235 4.51 -0.87 -7.96
N TYR A 236 4.26 -1.44 -6.78
CA TYR A 236 3.89 -2.85 -6.64
C TYR A 236 2.48 -3.15 -7.16
N VAL A 237 1.51 -2.25 -7.05
CA VAL A 237 0.12 -2.57 -7.43
C VAL A 237 -0.14 -2.33 -8.92
N TYR A 238 0.45 -1.26 -9.46
CA TYR A 238 0.15 -0.80 -10.82
C TYR A 238 1.36 -0.78 -11.76
N GLY A 239 2.55 -1.22 -11.34
CA GLY A 239 3.73 -1.28 -12.21
C GLY A 239 4.29 0.08 -12.62
N PHE A 240 4.06 1.14 -11.83
CA PHE A 240 4.55 2.49 -12.13
C PHE A 240 5.98 2.72 -11.68
N LYS A 241 6.86 3.10 -12.62
CA LYS A 241 8.28 3.36 -12.33
C LYS A 241 8.73 4.71 -12.89
N LEU A 242 9.28 5.56 -12.04
CA LEU A 242 10.04 6.73 -12.47
C LEU A 242 11.49 6.31 -12.78
N THR A 243 11.96 6.62 -13.99
CA THR A 243 13.35 6.44 -14.44
C THR A 243 13.97 7.80 -14.70
N GLY A 244 15.26 7.93 -14.37
CA GLY A 244 15.99 9.20 -14.38
C GLY A 244 16.21 9.73 -12.96
N ASP A 245 17.24 10.54 -12.78
CA ASP A 245 17.62 11.09 -11.48
C ASP A 245 17.16 12.55 -11.37
N PRO A 246 16.34 12.92 -10.36
CA PRO A 246 15.99 14.31 -10.10
C PRO A 246 17.16 15.16 -9.53
N LEU A 247 18.18 14.54 -8.92
CA LEU A 247 19.31 15.19 -8.26
C LEU A 247 20.48 15.46 -9.22
N HIS A 248 20.80 14.48 -10.06
CA HIS A 248 21.74 14.66 -11.16
C HIS A 248 20.90 15.01 -12.37
N SER A 249 20.92 16.27 -12.77
CA SER A 249 20.23 16.81 -13.94
C SER A 249 20.47 15.97 -15.20
N GLY A 250 19.77 14.85 -15.30
CA GLY A 250 19.72 14.00 -16.46
C GLY A 250 18.81 14.70 -17.44
N ASP A 251 19.27 14.83 -18.67
CA ASP A 251 18.49 15.45 -19.74
C ASP A 251 17.18 14.69 -20.00
N TYR A 252 16.93 13.54 -19.38
CA TYR A 252 15.74 12.73 -19.58
C TYR A 252 15.20 12.11 -18.28
N MET A 253 13.91 12.32 -18.01
CA MET A 253 13.13 11.59 -17.01
C MET A 253 11.89 10.98 -17.64
N SER A 254 11.47 9.81 -17.16
CA SER A 254 10.30 9.12 -17.69
C SER A 254 9.53 8.41 -16.58
N TYR A 255 8.22 8.67 -16.50
CA TYR A 255 7.31 7.93 -15.64
C TYR A 255 6.60 6.87 -16.48
N ASN A 256 6.98 5.61 -16.29
CA ASN A 256 6.57 4.48 -17.10
C ASN A 256 5.46 3.69 -16.41
N PHE A 257 4.52 3.19 -17.19
CA PHE A 257 3.47 2.29 -16.72
C PHE A 257 3.68 0.90 -17.31
N ALA A 258 4.25 -0.01 -16.52
CA ALA A 258 4.45 -1.39 -16.96
C ALA A 258 3.20 -2.25 -16.66
N PRO A 259 2.85 -3.21 -17.53
CA PRO A 259 1.83 -4.19 -17.23
C PRO A 259 2.28 -5.05 -16.04
N PHE A 260 1.52 -5.00 -14.94
CA PHE A 260 1.82 -5.72 -13.71
C PHE A 260 1.04 -7.04 -13.55
N ASN A 261 -0.08 -7.20 -14.28
CA ASN A 261 -0.90 -8.40 -14.29
C ASN A 261 -1.73 -8.50 -15.59
N SER A 262 -2.63 -9.49 -15.68
CA SER A 262 -3.59 -9.63 -16.79
C SER A 262 -4.80 -8.69 -16.71
N SER A 263 -4.93 -7.89 -15.64
CA SER A 263 -6.03 -6.94 -15.48
C SER A 263 -5.72 -5.68 -16.29
N LEU A 264 -6.65 -5.30 -17.16
CA LEU A 264 -6.50 -4.11 -17.98
C LEU A 264 -6.91 -2.87 -17.19
N PHE A 265 -5.91 -2.10 -16.77
CA PHE A 265 -6.09 -0.79 -16.15
C PHE A 265 -5.91 0.34 -17.16
N ARG A 266 -6.62 1.45 -16.95
CA ARG A 266 -6.39 2.70 -17.68
C ARG A 266 -6.60 3.91 -16.77
N PHE A 267 -5.81 4.94 -16.98
CA PHE A 267 -5.91 6.22 -16.27
C PHE A 267 -6.34 7.29 -17.26
N VAL A 268 -7.46 7.95 -16.99
CA VAL A 268 -8.10 8.86 -17.95
C VAL A 268 -8.16 10.25 -17.35
N LEU A 269 -7.60 11.23 -18.05
CA LEU A 269 -7.77 12.63 -17.71
C LEU A 269 -9.10 13.15 -18.26
N GLN A 270 -10.08 13.26 -17.36
CA GLN A 270 -11.44 13.68 -17.70
C GLN A 270 -11.52 15.15 -18.12
N PRO A 271 -12.56 15.56 -18.88
CA PRO A 271 -12.77 16.96 -19.27
C PRO A 271 -12.90 17.95 -18.11
N ASN A 272 -13.24 17.47 -16.91
CA ASN A 272 -13.33 18.28 -15.69
C ASN A 272 -11.98 18.39 -14.93
N GLY A 273 -10.89 17.83 -15.47
CA GLY A 273 -9.57 17.84 -14.86
C GLY A 273 -9.30 16.72 -13.87
N THR A 274 -10.24 15.79 -13.69
CA THR A 274 -10.07 14.63 -12.79
C THR A 274 -9.35 13.51 -13.52
N GLU A 275 -8.25 13.00 -12.97
CA GLU A 275 -7.66 11.74 -13.41
C GLU A 275 -8.39 10.58 -12.74
N THR A 276 -8.94 9.65 -13.53
CA THR A 276 -9.70 8.49 -13.03
C THR A 276 -9.02 7.18 -13.43
N CYS A 277 -8.81 6.30 -12.46
CA CYS A 277 -8.35 4.93 -12.67
C CYS A 277 -9.54 4.00 -12.91
N TYR A 278 -9.53 3.28 -14.03
CA TYR A 278 -10.50 2.25 -14.35
C TYR A 278 -9.84 0.87 -14.47
N MET A 279 -10.58 -0.16 -14.08
CA MET A 279 -10.25 -1.57 -14.31
C MET A 279 -11.30 -2.20 -15.23
N LEU A 280 -10.88 -2.96 -16.24
CA LEU A 280 -11.79 -3.71 -17.10
C LEU A 280 -12.16 -5.04 -16.45
N LEU A 281 -13.45 -5.24 -16.19
CA LEU A 281 -13.97 -6.50 -15.66
C LEU A 281 -14.10 -7.56 -16.76
N ALA A 282 -14.17 -8.83 -16.36
CA ALA A 282 -14.39 -9.96 -17.28
C ALA A 282 -15.70 -9.84 -18.10
N THR A 283 -16.69 -9.09 -17.58
CA THR A 283 -17.93 -8.72 -18.27
C THR A 283 -17.73 -7.75 -19.43
N GLY A 284 -16.57 -7.10 -19.54
CA GLY A 284 -16.28 -6.03 -20.50
C GLY A 284 -16.73 -4.63 -20.04
N SER A 285 -17.22 -4.48 -18.81
CA SER A 285 -17.56 -3.19 -18.21
C SER A 285 -16.37 -2.58 -17.47
N TRP A 286 -16.28 -1.26 -17.44
CA TRP A 286 -15.25 -0.54 -16.68
C TRP A 286 -15.72 -0.26 -15.25
N GLU A 287 -14.92 -0.61 -14.26
CA GLU A 287 -15.13 -0.24 -12.86
C GLU A 287 -14.17 0.88 -12.47
N THR A 288 -14.67 1.88 -11.74
CA THR A 288 -13.84 2.99 -11.22
C THR A 288 -13.14 2.51 -9.96
N VAL A 289 -11.81 2.53 -9.96
CA VAL A 289 -11.01 2.12 -8.80
C VAL A 289 -10.79 3.30 -7.86
N TRP A 290 -10.37 4.44 -8.41
CA TRP A 290 -10.16 5.68 -7.68
C TRP A 290 -10.05 6.86 -8.66
N PHE A 291 -10.12 8.08 -8.14
CA PHE A 291 -9.97 9.30 -8.94
C PHE A 291 -9.33 10.44 -8.14
N GLN A 292 -8.78 11.44 -8.82
CA GLN A 292 -8.17 12.61 -8.21
C GLN A 292 -8.28 13.87 -9.07
N PRO A 293 -8.47 15.05 -8.47
CA PRO A 293 -8.75 15.29 -7.05
C PRO A 293 -10.10 14.71 -6.60
N ALA A 294 -10.17 14.14 -5.40
CA ALA A 294 -11.38 13.53 -4.84
C ALA A 294 -12.10 14.44 -3.82
N ILE A 295 -11.34 15.32 -3.18
CA ILE A 295 -11.83 16.32 -2.23
C ILE A 295 -11.21 17.69 -2.57
N PRO A 296 -11.81 18.81 -2.14
CA PRO A 296 -11.30 20.15 -2.43
C PRO A 296 -9.86 20.39 -1.94
N CYS A 297 -9.40 19.71 -0.88
CA CYS A 297 -8.02 19.82 -0.41
C CYS A 297 -6.98 19.17 -1.34
N HIS A 298 -7.39 18.33 -2.28
CA HIS A 298 -6.49 17.78 -3.29
C HIS A 298 -6.24 18.79 -4.43
N GLU A 299 -7.13 19.77 -4.63
CA GLU A 299 -6.92 20.86 -5.58
C GLU A 299 -5.68 21.66 -5.18
N TYR A 300 -4.91 22.09 -6.17
CA TYR A 300 -3.65 22.76 -5.95
C TYR A 300 -3.83 24.04 -5.12
N ASN A 301 -3.10 24.11 -4.00
CA ASN A 301 -2.96 25.30 -3.16
C ASN A 301 -4.29 25.91 -2.66
N ARG A 302 -5.26 25.07 -2.30
CA ARG A 302 -6.60 25.48 -1.83
C ARG A 302 -6.58 26.48 -0.66
N CYS A 303 -5.60 26.37 0.24
CA CYS A 303 -5.51 27.19 1.46
C CYS A 303 -4.58 28.41 1.36
N GLY A 304 -4.00 28.66 0.18
CA GLY A 304 -3.00 29.70 0.01
C GLY A 304 -1.66 29.40 0.72
N PRO A 305 -0.71 30.34 0.66
CA PRO A 305 0.62 30.15 1.20
C PRO A 305 0.65 30.04 2.74
N ASN A 306 1.58 29.23 3.25
CA ASN A 306 1.87 28.97 4.65
C ASN A 306 0.66 28.51 5.48
N ALA A 307 -0.24 27.76 4.84
CA ALA A 307 -1.40 27.13 5.45
C ALA A 307 -1.49 25.66 5.01
N GLU A 308 -2.08 24.83 5.87
CA GLU A 308 -2.40 23.44 5.57
C GLU A 308 -3.90 23.25 5.33
N CYS A 309 -4.24 22.34 4.42
CA CYS A 309 -5.62 21.91 4.17
C CYS A 309 -5.88 20.56 4.85
N ALA A 310 -6.96 20.44 5.59
CA ALA A 310 -7.45 19.16 6.10
C ALA A 310 -8.89 18.91 5.63
N ALA A 311 -9.29 17.65 5.50
CA ALA A 311 -10.68 17.30 5.25
C ALA A 311 -11.52 17.60 6.50
N GLY A 312 -12.40 18.59 6.41
CA GLY A 312 -13.38 18.91 7.44
C GLY A 312 -14.64 18.03 7.34
N ASP A 313 -15.61 18.31 8.19
CA ASP A 313 -16.90 17.60 8.20
C ASP A 313 -17.59 17.67 6.83
N GLY A 314 -17.99 16.51 6.30
CA GLY A 314 -18.60 16.40 4.98
C GLY A 314 -17.64 16.61 3.80
N GLY A 315 -16.33 16.52 4.01
CA GLY A 315 -15.31 16.60 2.94
C GLY A 315 -14.99 18.02 2.46
N GLN A 316 -15.43 19.07 3.18
CA GLN A 316 -15.07 20.45 2.87
C GLN A 316 -13.61 20.73 3.22
N ALA A 317 -12.99 21.69 2.53
CA ALA A 317 -11.65 22.15 2.89
C ALA A 317 -11.67 22.91 4.22
N ALA A 318 -10.85 22.46 5.18
CA ALA A 318 -10.57 23.16 6.43
C ALA A 318 -9.13 23.64 6.42
N CYS A 319 -8.93 24.95 6.21
CA CYS A 319 -7.61 25.56 6.14
C CYS A 319 -7.15 26.06 7.50
N THR A 320 -5.92 25.75 7.88
CA THR A 320 -5.30 26.19 9.15
C THR A 320 -3.94 26.82 8.87
N CYS A 321 -3.65 27.99 9.45
CA CYS A 321 -2.30 28.56 9.34
C CYS A 321 -1.28 27.66 10.04
N LEU A 322 -0.09 27.53 9.45
CA LEU A 322 1.00 26.79 10.07
C LEU A 322 1.37 27.40 11.43
N LYS A 323 1.87 26.56 12.35
CA LYS A 323 2.31 27.04 13.67
C LYS A 323 3.36 28.14 13.52
N GLY A 324 3.15 29.27 14.20
CA GLY A 324 4.00 30.46 14.07
C GLY A 324 3.58 31.42 12.96
N PHE A 325 2.48 31.16 12.26
CA PHE A 325 1.87 32.02 11.26
C PHE A 325 0.48 32.48 11.69
N LYS A 326 0.02 33.59 11.10
CA LYS A 326 -1.31 34.17 11.29
C LYS A 326 -1.92 34.54 9.93
N PRO A 327 -3.25 34.60 9.81
CA PRO A 327 -3.90 35.01 8.57
C PRO A 327 -3.39 36.38 8.10
N LYS A 328 -3.17 36.53 6.79
CA LYS A 328 -2.82 37.83 6.21
C LYS A 328 -3.96 38.84 6.33
N SER A 329 -5.21 38.37 6.20
CA SER A 329 -6.45 39.11 6.41
C SER A 329 -7.39 38.28 7.27
N GLU A 330 -7.66 38.71 8.51
CA GLU A 330 -8.59 38.00 9.40
C GLU A 330 -10.02 38.00 8.86
N ALA A 331 -10.44 39.06 8.17
CA ALA A 331 -11.78 39.19 7.61
C ALA A 331 -12.03 38.15 6.51
N GLU A 332 -11.12 38.02 5.54
CA GLU A 332 -11.24 37.04 4.45
C GLU A 332 -11.11 35.61 4.95
N TYR A 333 -10.18 35.38 5.89
CA TYR A 333 -9.98 34.08 6.51
C TYR A 333 -11.24 33.60 7.25
N SER A 334 -11.89 34.51 7.99
CA SER A 334 -13.15 34.24 8.70
C SER A 334 -14.33 34.02 7.74
N SER A 335 -14.29 34.62 6.54
CA SER A 335 -15.28 34.38 5.48
C SER A 335 -14.99 33.14 4.62
N ARG A 336 -14.07 32.26 5.04
CA ARG A 336 -13.63 31.06 4.30
C ARG A 336 -12.98 31.36 2.94
N ASN A 337 -12.40 32.55 2.78
CA ASN A 337 -11.54 32.89 1.65
C ASN A 337 -10.09 32.85 2.11
N TRP A 338 -9.38 31.77 1.77
CA TRP A 338 -8.00 31.52 2.20
C TRP A 338 -6.96 31.87 1.14
N THR A 339 -7.35 32.50 0.03
CA THR A 339 -6.46 32.75 -1.12
C THR A 339 -5.22 33.56 -0.76
N GLN A 340 -5.31 34.47 0.21
CA GLN A 340 -4.19 35.27 0.70
C GLN A 340 -3.22 34.52 1.63
N GLY A 341 -3.62 33.34 2.12
CA GLY A 341 -2.83 32.52 3.02
C GLY A 341 -2.47 33.19 4.36
N CYS A 342 -1.31 32.81 4.87
CA CYS A 342 -0.81 33.19 6.18
C CYS A 342 0.59 33.80 6.10
N VAL A 343 0.87 34.71 7.03
CA VAL A 343 2.17 35.39 7.18
C VAL A 343 2.75 35.05 8.55
N ARG A 344 4.09 35.13 8.69
CA ARG A 344 4.74 34.85 9.98
C ARG A 344 4.21 35.78 11.07
N SER A 345 3.89 35.22 12.23
CA SER A 345 3.43 35.99 13.40
C SER A 345 4.56 36.78 14.04
N ALA A 346 5.79 36.27 13.93
CA ALA A 346 7.01 36.91 14.37
C ALA A 346 8.15 36.66 13.34
N PRO A 347 9.07 37.62 13.16
CA PRO A 347 10.25 37.44 12.31
C PRO A 347 11.19 36.35 12.86
N LEU A 348 11.98 35.74 11.96
CA LEU A 348 13.04 34.79 12.32
C LEU A 348 14.26 35.54 12.87
N THR A 349 14.97 34.92 13.79
CA THR A 349 16.17 35.49 14.43
C THR A 349 17.29 35.65 13.40
N CYS A 350 17.46 34.65 12.52
CA CYS A 350 18.45 34.67 11.42
C CYS A 350 18.29 35.86 10.48
N SER A 351 17.06 36.38 10.31
CA SER A 351 16.77 37.49 9.38
C SER A 351 17.02 38.88 9.97
N GLN A 352 17.33 38.98 11.27
CA GLN A 352 17.50 40.26 11.97
C GLN A 352 18.97 40.67 12.15
N SER A 353 19.92 39.71 12.16
CA SER A 353 21.33 40.00 12.39
C SER A 353 22.13 40.10 11.09
N ASN A 354 22.65 41.29 10.76
CA ASN A 354 23.67 41.51 9.72
C ASN A 354 25.07 40.99 10.13
N THR A 355 25.16 40.04 11.07
CA THR A 355 26.43 39.56 11.62
C THR A 355 26.42 38.04 11.76
N THR A 356 27.52 37.44 11.28
CA THR A 356 28.06 36.07 11.40
C THR A 356 27.17 34.94 11.95
N ALA A 357 27.32 33.76 11.31
CA ALA A 357 26.60 32.49 11.50
C ALA A 357 26.38 31.97 12.95
N ALA A 358 26.88 32.63 13.98
CA ALA A 358 26.68 32.26 15.38
C ALA A 358 25.28 32.64 15.93
N ALA A 359 24.58 33.62 15.34
CA ALA A 359 23.21 34.01 15.75
C ALA A 359 22.09 33.20 15.06
N ALA A 360 22.43 32.36 14.08
CA ALA A 360 21.50 31.44 13.42
C ALA A 360 21.11 30.23 14.30
N ALA A 361 21.75 30.08 15.47
CA ALA A 361 21.63 28.93 16.35
C ALA A 361 20.36 28.91 17.23
N ASP A 362 19.59 30.00 17.27
CA ASP A 362 18.42 30.11 18.15
C ASP A 362 17.09 29.77 17.45
N ASP A 363 16.99 29.82 16.12
CA ASP A 363 15.74 29.43 15.45
C ASP A 363 15.48 27.92 15.61
N VAL A 364 14.22 27.55 15.85
CA VAL A 364 13.79 26.17 16.12
C VAL A 364 12.82 25.69 15.04
N PHE A 365 12.45 24.41 15.05
CA PHE A 365 11.48 23.86 14.10
C PHE A 365 10.20 23.41 14.79
N ALA A 366 9.06 23.81 14.23
CA ALA A 366 7.77 23.23 14.51
C ALA A 366 7.56 22.03 13.58
N GLU A 367 7.29 20.87 14.15
CA GLU A 367 6.99 19.66 13.40
C GLU A 367 5.51 19.62 13.00
N LEU A 368 5.26 19.27 11.74
CA LEU A 368 3.96 18.97 11.18
C LEU A 368 4.00 17.56 10.59
N GLN A 369 3.20 16.64 11.14
CA GLN A 369 3.26 15.22 10.82
C GLN A 369 2.18 14.82 9.83
N GLY A 370 2.49 13.88 8.94
CA GLY A 370 1.50 13.26 8.06
C GLY A 370 0.93 14.23 7.01
N VAL A 371 1.80 14.91 6.27
CA VAL A 371 1.38 15.90 5.27
C VAL A 371 1.92 15.62 3.87
N LYS A 372 1.13 15.98 2.85
CA LYS A 372 1.63 16.20 1.50
C LYS A 372 2.63 17.36 1.56
N LEU A 373 3.90 17.06 1.26
CA LEU A 373 4.98 18.03 1.36
C LEU A 373 4.73 19.24 0.43
N PRO A 374 5.15 20.46 0.83
CA PRO A 374 4.93 21.65 0.03
C PRO A 374 5.60 21.55 -1.35
N ASP A 375 5.09 22.35 -2.28
CA ASP A 375 5.68 22.45 -3.61
C ASP A 375 7.03 23.20 -3.60
N PHE A 376 7.77 23.13 -4.71
CA PHE A 376 9.03 23.86 -4.94
C PHE A 376 10.16 23.54 -3.94
N ALA A 377 10.23 22.29 -3.51
CA ALA A 377 11.35 21.80 -2.73
C ALA A 377 12.66 21.90 -3.52
N VAL A 378 13.72 22.35 -2.87
CA VAL A 378 15.09 22.26 -3.38
C VAL A 378 15.75 21.01 -2.80
N TRP A 379 16.31 20.19 -3.67
CA TRP A 379 17.03 18.98 -3.30
C TRP A 379 18.42 19.33 -2.77
N GLY A 380 18.70 18.98 -1.53
CA GLY A 380 20.03 19.11 -0.94
C GLY A 380 20.95 17.99 -1.45
N SER A 381 21.84 18.32 -2.38
CA SER A 381 22.88 17.40 -2.85
C SER A 381 23.84 17.05 -1.70
N ALA A 382 23.93 15.77 -1.34
CA ALA A 382 24.94 15.20 -0.42
C ALA A 382 24.74 15.40 1.09
N VAL A 383 23.51 15.24 1.60
CA VAL A 383 23.24 15.25 3.05
C VAL A 383 22.95 13.83 3.54
N GLY A 384 23.88 13.26 4.32
CA GLY A 384 23.89 11.83 4.69
C GLY A 384 22.79 11.37 5.65
N ASP A 385 22.12 12.28 6.37
CA ASP A 385 21.03 11.94 7.30
C ASP A 385 20.10 13.13 7.61
N GLY A 386 18.98 12.86 8.30
CA GLY A 386 18.00 13.89 8.66
C GLY A 386 18.54 14.97 9.62
N SER A 387 19.50 14.63 10.49
CA SER A 387 20.19 15.59 11.36
C SER A 387 21.01 16.59 10.57
N SER A 388 21.72 16.13 9.55
CA SER A 388 22.51 16.97 8.66
C SER A 388 21.60 17.87 7.82
N CYS A 389 20.41 17.39 7.44
CA CYS A 389 19.41 18.20 6.72
C CYS A 389 18.87 19.34 7.60
N LYS A 390 18.60 19.03 8.87
CA LYS A 390 18.25 20.03 9.88
C LYS A 390 19.34 21.09 10.01
N GLN A 391 20.60 20.68 10.16
CA GLN A 391 21.72 21.60 10.32
C GLN A 391 21.97 22.45 9.07
N ALA A 392 21.85 21.87 7.89
CA ALA A 392 21.93 22.60 6.62
C ALA A 392 20.85 23.70 6.52
N CYS A 393 19.61 23.38 6.93
CA CYS A 393 18.55 24.38 6.97
C CYS A 393 18.78 25.44 8.08
N LEU A 394 19.30 25.08 9.26
CA LEU A 394 19.63 26.05 10.31
C LEU A 394 20.71 27.03 9.86
N GLY A 395 21.79 26.53 9.27
CA GLY A 395 22.90 27.34 8.76
C GLY A 395 22.53 28.23 7.57
N ASN A 396 21.40 27.98 6.91
CA ASN A 396 20.90 28.79 5.80
C ASN A 396 19.74 29.69 6.26
N CYS A 397 19.98 30.99 6.40
CA CYS A 397 18.93 31.96 6.78
C CYS A 397 17.78 32.04 5.77
N SER A 398 18.01 31.69 4.50
CA SER A 398 16.95 31.63 3.50
C SER A 398 16.09 30.37 3.62
N CYS A 399 16.52 29.35 4.38
CA CYS A 399 15.73 28.13 4.58
C CYS A 399 14.61 28.37 5.62
N GLY A 400 13.37 28.23 5.18
CA GLY A 400 12.15 28.36 5.98
C GLY A 400 11.55 27.04 6.45
N ALA A 401 11.83 25.92 5.79
CA ALA A 401 11.42 24.58 6.21
C ALA A 401 12.30 23.49 5.60
N TYR A 402 12.31 22.31 6.20
CA TYR A 402 12.95 21.11 5.64
C TYR A 402 12.14 19.84 5.89
N SER A 403 12.47 18.78 5.15
CA SER A 403 11.97 17.42 5.35
C SER A 403 13.04 16.41 4.92
N TYR A 404 13.05 15.25 5.58
CA TYR A 404 13.87 14.09 5.20
C TYR A 404 13.01 12.82 5.01
N SER A 405 11.69 12.96 4.98
CA SER A 405 10.78 11.81 4.97
C SER A 405 10.78 11.00 3.67
N THR A 406 11.37 11.52 2.59
CA THR A 406 11.52 10.82 1.31
C THR A 406 12.86 10.06 1.19
N GLY A 407 13.68 10.05 2.24
CA GLY A 407 15.06 9.55 2.19
C GLY A 407 16.05 10.52 1.53
N SER A 408 15.60 11.73 1.18
CA SER A 408 16.43 12.82 0.65
C SER A 408 16.15 14.11 1.40
N CYS A 409 17.16 14.98 1.50
CA CYS A 409 17.00 16.28 2.13
C CYS A 409 16.28 17.26 1.20
N LEU A 410 15.05 17.62 1.58
CA LEU A 410 14.24 18.63 0.89
C LEU A 410 14.22 19.90 1.73
N MET A 411 14.52 21.04 1.12
CA MET A 411 14.50 22.34 1.78
C MET A 411 13.65 23.34 1.00
N TRP A 412 12.99 24.24 1.73
CA TRP A 412 12.17 25.31 1.16
C TRP A 412 12.66 26.65 1.67
N GLY A 413 12.89 27.59 0.76
CA GLY A 413 13.24 28.97 1.10
C GLY A 413 12.18 30.03 0.76
N GLN A 414 11.10 29.62 0.13
CA GLN A 414 9.97 30.47 -0.24
C GLN A 414 8.71 30.09 0.54
N GLU A 415 7.59 30.77 0.25
CA GLU A 415 6.30 30.46 0.86
C GLU A 415 5.91 29.00 0.62
N LEU A 416 5.42 28.33 1.66
CA LEU A 416 5.05 26.92 1.62
C LEU A 416 3.64 26.80 1.06
N VAL A 417 3.48 26.18 -0.11
CA VAL A 417 2.20 26.09 -0.80
C VAL A 417 1.78 24.64 -1.00
N ASP A 418 0.47 24.42 -1.16
CA ASP A 418 -0.10 23.11 -1.49
C ASP A 418 0.18 22.00 -0.45
N ILE A 419 0.07 22.35 0.84
CA ILE A 419 0.16 21.41 1.96
C ILE A 419 -1.22 20.80 2.23
N TYR A 420 -1.28 19.48 2.25
CA TYR A 420 -2.47 18.72 2.62
C TYR A 420 -2.17 17.82 3.81
N HIS A 421 -2.97 17.89 4.86
CA HIS A 421 -2.86 17.03 6.04
C HIS A 421 -3.68 15.76 5.83
N PHE A 422 -3.01 14.61 5.82
CA PHE A 422 -3.67 13.34 5.67
C PHE A 422 -4.53 13.02 6.92
N PRO A 423 -5.68 12.35 6.77
CA PRO A 423 -6.48 11.89 7.90
C PRO A 423 -5.66 11.08 8.92
N ARG A 424 -5.93 11.30 10.21
CA ARG A 424 -5.26 10.57 11.31
C ARG A 424 -5.64 9.09 11.23
N GLY A 425 -4.67 8.23 10.96
CA GLY A 425 -4.86 6.78 10.88
C GLY A 425 -4.34 6.13 9.60
N ASP A 426 -4.02 6.92 8.57
CA ASP A 426 -3.60 6.39 7.25
C ASP A 426 -2.11 5.97 7.17
N GLY A 427 -1.38 5.97 8.30
CA GLY A 427 -0.01 5.45 8.37
C GLY A 427 1.06 6.24 7.60
N TYR A 428 0.72 7.34 6.92
CA TYR A 428 1.67 8.14 6.13
C TYR A 428 2.60 8.96 7.03
N LYS A 429 3.93 8.74 6.91
CA LYS A 429 4.99 9.30 7.78
C LYS A 429 5.75 10.49 7.16
N TYR A 430 5.08 11.35 6.40
CA TYR A 430 5.72 12.52 5.78
C TYR A 430 5.67 13.72 6.73
N ASN A 431 6.82 14.04 7.33
CA ASN A 431 6.96 15.09 8.32
C ASN A 431 7.61 16.32 7.69
N LEU A 432 7.01 17.48 7.94
CA LEU A 432 7.53 18.78 7.55
C LEU A 432 7.99 19.54 8.79
N TYR A 433 9.21 20.06 8.77
CA TYR A 433 9.78 20.84 9.86
C TYR A 433 9.86 22.30 9.44
N VAL A 434 9.00 23.14 10.03
CA VAL A 434 8.87 24.56 9.69
C VAL A 434 9.68 25.41 10.66
N LYS A 435 10.60 26.24 10.16
CA LYS A 435 11.45 27.10 10.98
C LYS A 435 10.60 28.19 11.65
N VAL A 436 10.71 28.33 12.97
CA VAL A 436 9.97 29.29 13.81
C VAL A 436 10.89 29.86 14.91
N PRO A 437 10.64 31.07 15.42
CA PRO A 437 11.43 31.60 16.54
C PRO A 437 11.09 30.88 17.87
N PRO A 438 12.02 30.80 18.83
CA PRO A 438 11.82 30.11 20.12
C PRO A 438 10.57 30.50 20.91
N SER A 439 10.22 31.79 20.88
CA SER A 439 9.06 32.35 21.59
C SER A 439 7.72 31.72 21.20
N VAL A 440 7.62 31.15 19.99
CA VAL A 440 6.43 30.44 19.50
C VAL A 440 6.26 29.06 20.15
N LEU A 441 7.35 28.42 20.60
CA LEU A 441 7.27 27.15 21.33
C LEU A 441 6.95 27.40 22.81
N GLU A 442 7.49 28.45 23.41
CA GLU A 442 7.32 28.76 24.85
C GLU A 442 5.88 29.16 25.23
N THR A 443 5.18 29.87 24.35
CA THR A 443 3.78 30.30 24.58
C THR A 443 2.79 29.14 24.75
N SER A 444 3.14 27.93 24.31
CA SER A 444 2.33 26.72 24.55
C SER A 444 2.41 26.21 26.01
N SER A 445 3.51 26.53 26.73
CA SER A 445 3.76 26.14 28.12
C SER A 445 2.90 26.94 29.12
N GLU A 446 2.64 28.22 28.84
CA GLU A 446 1.83 29.06 29.74
C GLU A 446 0.36 28.62 29.81
N ARG A 447 -0.21 28.10 28.71
CA ARG A 447 -1.58 27.55 28.70
C ARG A 447 -1.70 26.29 29.57
N GLY A 448 -0.62 25.51 29.69
CA GLY A 448 -0.52 24.35 30.58
C GLY A 448 -0.45 24.71 32.08
N ARG A 449 0.04 25.91 32.41
CA ARG A 449 0.09 26.42 33.80
C ARG A 449 -1.29 26.77 34.35
N TRP A 450 -2.18 27.28 33.51
CA TRP A 450 -3.57 27.57 33.91
C TRP A 450 -4.40 26.30 34.09
N THR A 451 -4.23 25.30 33.23
CA THR A 451 -4.93 24.01 33.38
C THR A 451 -4.44 23.23 34.59
N THR A 452 -3.14 23.23 34.90
CA THR A 452 -2.62 22.63 36.15
C THR A 452 -3.11 23.36 37.40
N ALA A 453 -3.20 24.69 37.39
CA ALA A 453 -3.77 25.44 38.51
C ALA A 453 -5.23 25.08 38.76
N ILE A 454 -6.05 24.95 37.71
CA ILE A 454 -7.46 24.54 37.82
C ILE A 454 -7.56 23.12 38.38
N VAL A 455 -6.74 22.19 37.89
CA VAL A 455 -6.73 20.80 38.39
C VAL A 455 -6.33 20.72 39.86
N VAL A 456 -5.32 21.50 40.29
CA VAL A 456 -4.92 21.56 41.71
C VAL A 456 -6.05 22.07 42.60
N VAL A 457 -6.77 23.12 42.18
CA VAL A 457 -7.93 23.64 42.92
C VAL A 457 -9.03 22.58 43.02
N VAL A 458 -9.35 21.89 41.92
CA VAL A 458 -10.36 20.82 41.91
C VAL A 458 -9.94 19.66 42.82
N VAL A 459 -8.68 19.26 42.80
CA VAL A 459 -8.14 18.20 43.67
C VAL A 459 -8.22 18.58 45.14
N ILE A 460 -7.92 19.83 45.50
CA ILE A 460 -8.04 20.32 46.88
C ILE A 460 -9.51 20.30 47.34
N VAL A 461 -10.43 20.75 46.49
CA VAL A 461 -11.88 20.73 46.82
C VAL A 461 -12.38 19.29 47.00
N VAL A 462 -11.98 18.38 46.11
CA VAL A 462 -12.34 16.96 46.22
C VAL A 462 -11.73 16.33 47.48
N ALA A 463 -10.49 16.66 47.83
CA ALA A 463 -9.86 16.18 49.05
C ALA A 463 -10.59 16.66 50.31
N ILE A 464 -11.03 17.92 50.35
CA ILE A 464 -11.83 18.46 51.47
C ILE A 464 -13.16 17.72 51.59
N VAL A 465 -13.85 17.46 50.46
CA VAL A 465 -15.11 16.70 50.44
C VAL A 465 -14.89 15.26 50.91
N LEU A 466 -13.81 14.60 50.49
CA LEU A 466 -13.46 13.25 50.91
C LEU A 466 -13.13 13.18 52.41
N VAL A 467 -12.44 14.19 52.96
CA VAL A 467 -12.18 14.29 54.41
C VAL A 467 -13.47 14.52 55.17
N ALA A 468 -14.38 15.38 54.69
CA ALA A 468 -15.69 15.59 55.30
C ALA A 468 -16.54 14.30 55.29
N CYS A 469 -16.60 13.60 54.15
CA CYS A 469 -17.23 12.28 54.03
C CYS A 469 -16.55 11.23 54.91
N GLY A 470 -15.23 11.28 55.06
CA GLY A 470 -14.44 10.43 55.96
C GLY A 470 -14.79 10.66 57.43
N LEU A 471 -14.96 11.91 57.85
CA LEU A 471 -15.36 12.26 59.21
C LEU A 471 -16.82 11.87 59.49
N LEU A 472 -17.72 12.03 58.51
CA LEU A 472 -19.12 11.60 58.61
C LEU A 472 -19.23 10.06 58.68
N THR A 473 -18.48 9.34 57.84
CA THR A 473 -18.42 7.88 57.87
C THR A 473 -17.71 7.36 59.12
N TRP A 474 -16.71 8.07 59.66
CA TRP A 474 -16.09 7.74 60.96
C TRP A 474 -17.08 7.91 62.12
N LYS A 475 -17.89 8.98 62.10
CA LYS A 475 -18.94 9.22 63.10
C LYS A 475 -20.07 8.17 63.00
N CYS A 476 -20.44 7.76 61.78
CA CYS A 476 -21.37 6.65 61.55
C CYS A 476 -20.78 5.28 61.93
N ARG A 477 -19.52 5.00 61.59
CA ARG A 477 -18.81 3.76 61.94
C ARG A 477 -18.57 3.63 63.44
N ARG A 478 -18.39 4.74 64.17
CA ARG A 478 -18.28 4.73 65.64
C ARG A 478 -19.60 4.33 66.32
N ARG A 479 -20.75 4.66 65.72
CA ARG A 479 -22.08 4.16 66.16
C ARG A 479 -22.34 2.69 65.81
N ILE A 480 -21.70 2.18 64.75
CA ILE A 480 -21.82 0.78 64.31
C ILE A 480 -20.82 -0.14 65.03
N LYS A 481 -19.65 0.38 65.45
CA LYS A 481 -18.61 -0.36 66.17
C LYS A 481 -18.98 -0.81 67.58
N GLU A 482 -20.08 -0.32 68.15
CA GLU A 482 -20.62 -0.86 69.41
C GLU A 482 -21.46 -2.13 69.22
N LYS A 483 -21.80 -2.54 67.98
CA LYS A 483 -22.69 -3.69 67.72
C LYS A 483 -22.09 -4.90 67.00
N LEU A 484 -20.87 -4.85 66.47
CA LEU A 484 -20.24 -6.02 65.85
C LEU A 484 -18.80 -6.20 66.36
N LYS A 485 -18.67 -6.83 67.53
CA LYS A 485 -17.49 -7.61 67.91
C LYS A 485 -17.89 -9.08 67.91
N ALA A 486 -17.77 -9.73 66.76
CA ALA A 486 -17.57 -11.17 66.65
C ALA A 486 -17.12 -11.48 65.20
N ASP A 487 -15.87 -11.94 65.13
CA ASP A 487 -15.24 -12.82 64.14
C ASP A 487 -15.00 -12.41 62.67
N LEU A 488 -13.71 -12.52 62.31
CA LEU A 488 -13.08 -12.61 60.99
C LEU A 488 -11.74 -13.37 61.21
N PRO A 489 -11.10 -14.12 60.25
CA PRO A 489 -11.35 -14.24 58.80
C PRO A 489 -11.41 -15.67 58.21
N LEU A 490 -12.26 -15.86 57.20
CA LEU A 490 -11.88 -16.52 55.94
C LEU A 490 -12.88 -16.15 54.84
N MET A 491 -12.48 -15.35 53.82
CA MET A 491 -13.04 -15.46 52.46
C MET A 491 -12.35 -14.51 51.47
N MET A 492 -11.75 -15.09 50.43
CA MET A 492 -11.36 -14.40 49.20
C MET A 492 -12.21 -14.97 48.07
N MET A 493 -13.31 -14.29 47.74
CA MET A 493 -13.97 -14.26 46.42
C MET A 493 -15.24 -13.43 46.58
N ARG A 494 -15.40 -12.35 45.80
CA ARG A 494 -16.72 -11.78 45.56
C ARG A 494 -16.93 -11.47 44.09
N SER A 495 -17.86 -12.26 43.57
CA SER A 495 -18.66 -12.21 42.34
C SER A 495 -18.47 -11.03 41.38
N VAL A 496 -18.06 -11.41 40.17
CA VAL A 496 -18.37 -10.78 38.90
C VAL A 496 -19.89 -10.71 38.72
N ARG A 497 -20.51 -9.54 38.90
CA ARG A 497 -21.89 -9.30 38.43
C ARG A 497 -22.22 -7.89 37.95
N GLU A 498 -21.25 -6.96 37.93
CA GLU A 498 -21.52 -5.56 37.55
C GLU A 498 -20.78 -5.08 36.28
N ALA A 499 -19.95 -5.90 35.64
CA ALA A 499 -19.21 -5.52 34.41
C ALA A 499 -19.85 -6.03 33.10
N LYS A 500 -21.14 -6.42 33.11
CA LYS A 500 -21.79 -7.08 31.96
C LYS A 500 -22.67 -6.15 31.11
N GLN A 501 -22.67 -4.84 31.34
CA GLN A 501 -23.62 -3.93 30.68
C GLN A 501 -23.08 -3.08 29.52
N ASP A 502 -21.76 -3.07 29.25
CA ASP A 502 -21.18 -2.17 28.22
C ASP A 502 -20.62 -2.87 26.96
N PHE A 503 -20.88 -4.16 26.76
CA PHE A 503 -20.31 -4.92 25.63
C PHE A 503 -21.35 -5.76 24.86
N SER A 504 -22.48 -5.14 24.48
CA SER A 504 -23.40 -5.71 23.49
C SER A 504 -23.29 -4.95 22.17
N GLY A 505 -22.64 -5.56 21.17
CA GLY A 505 -22.81 -5.16 19.76
C GLY A 505 -24.19 -5.60 19.22
N PRO A 506 -24.59 -5.16 18.01
CA PRO A 506 -26.00 -5.18 17.59
C PRO A 506 -26.57 -6.58 17.43
N LYS A 507 -27.84 -6.74 17.84
CA LYS A 507 -28.64 -7.97 17.82
C LYS A 507 -29.04 -8.38 16.39
N GLN A 508 -28.97 -9.68 16.09
CA GLN A 508 -29.91 -10.39 15.20
C GLN A 508 -29.71 -11.93 15.28
N PRO A 509 -30.70 -12.76 14.85
CA PRO A 509 -31.72 -13.31 15.72
C PRO A 509 -31.52 -14.78 16.09
N ASP A 510 -32.18 -15.12 17.20
CA ASP A 510 -32.41 -16.39 17.88
C ASP A 510 -32.23 -17.69 17.08
N HIS A 511 -31.39 -18.58 17.61
CA HIS A 511 -31.64 -20.03 17.60
C HIS A 511 -31.07 -20.67 18.88
N GLU A 512 -32.03 -21.12 19.70
CA GLU A 512 -32.07 -22.16 20.74
C GLU A 512 -30.76 -22.62 21.39
N GLU A 513 -30.73 -22.43 22.71
CA GLU A 513 -29.82 -23.05 23.66
C GLU A 513 -29.99 -24.57 23.68
N SER A 514 -28.88 -25.30 23.59
CA SER A 514 -28.69 -26.51 24.39
C SER A 514 -27.21 -26.78 24.65
N ASP A 515 -26.90 -26.75 25.94
CA ASP A 515 -26.04 -27.69 26.67
C ASP A 515 -24.55 -27.40 26.89
N GLU A 516 -24.18 -27.83 28.10
CA GLU A 516 -23.02 -27.54 28.94
C GLU A 516 -21.65 -27.49 28.25
N SER A 517 -21.00 -26.33 28.28
CA SER A 517 -19.53 -26.26 28.29
C SER A 517 -19.08 -25.29 29.36
N LYS A 518 -18.39 -25.79 30.38
CA LYS A 518 -17.70 -24.99 31.42
C LYS A 518 -17.06 -23.76 30.76
N ASN A 519 -17.61 -22.57 31.02
CA ASN A 519 -17.02 -21.32 30.54
C ASN A 519 -15.61 -21.23 31.14
N CYS A 520 -14.58 -21.21 30.28
CA CYS A 520 -13.24 -20.79 30.67
C CYS A 520 -13.29 -19.30 30.98
N GLU A 521 -13.61 -18.94 32.23
CA GLU A 521 -13.53 -17.55 32.69
C GLU A 521 -12.04 -17.17 32.80
N LEU A 522 -11.60 -16.24 31.95
CA LEU A 522 -10.24 -15.72 31.96
C LEU A 522 -9.99 -14.94 33.27
N PRO A 523 -8.93 -15.23 34.06
CA PRO A 523 -8.64 -14.54 35.30
C PRO A 523 -8.38 -13.03 35.11
N LEU A 524 -9.06 -12.20 35.91
CA LEU A 524 -8.77 -10.77 36.02
C LEU A 524 -7.70 -10.54 37.11
N LEU A 525 -6.54 -10.02 36.71
CA LEU A 525 -5.42 -9.73 37.59
C LEU A 525 -5.42 -8.26 37.98
N ALA A 526 -5.13 -7.96 39.25
CA ALA A 526 -5.07 -6.59 39.74
C ALA A 526 -3.80 -5.88 39.27
N PHE A 527 -3.91 -4.58 38.94
CA PHE A 527 -2.82 -3.80 38.36
C PHE A 527 -1.60 -3.73 39.29
N ASP A 528 -1.83 -3.59 40.59
CA ASP A 528 -0.79 -3.56 41.62
C ASP A 528 0.04 -4.85 41.65
N VAL A 529 -0.61 -6.01 41.51
CA VAL A 529 0.07 -7.31 41.41
C VAL A 529 0.98 -7.35 40.17
N LEU A 530 0.49 -6.87 39.02
CA LEU A 530 1.28 -6.83 37.78
C LEU A 530 2.40 -5.79 37.82
N ALA A 531 2.16 -4.64 38.43
CA ALA A 531 3.17 -3.63 38.65
C ALA A 531 4.30 -4.18 39.52
N VAL A 532 3.99 -4.82 40.65
CA VAL A 532 5.01 -5.46 41.50
C VAL A 532 5.71 -6.61 40.76
N ALA A 533 4.97 -7.45 40.05
CA ALA A 533 5.53 -8.59 39.32
C ALA A 533 6.54 -8.18 38.24
N THR A 534 6.38 -6.99 37.66
CA THR A 534 7.23 -6.46 36.57
C THR A 534 8.25 -5.42 37.05
N ASP A 535 8.43 -5.24 38.37
CA ASP A 535 9.24 -4.16 38.94
C ASP A 535 8.81 -2.78 38.41
N HIS A 536 7.53 -2.48 38.55
CA HIS A 536 6.86 -1.26 38.08
C HIS A 536 7.05 -0.98 36.57
N PHE A 537 7.00 -2.03 35.75
CA PHE A 537 7.23 -1.95 34.30
C PHE A 537 8.62 -1.36 33.97
N SER A 538 9.64 -1.71 34.76
CA SER A 538 11.02 -1.29 34.56
C SER A 538 11.56 -1.72 33.20
N ASP A 539 12.33 -0.84 32.55
CA ASP A 539 12.98 -1.14 31.27
C ASP A 539 13.93 -2.35 31.33
N LYS A 540 14.45 -2.68 32.52
CA LYS A 540 15.27 -3.88 32.74
C LYS A 540 14.51 -5.18 32.47
N ASN A 541 13.19 -5.15 32.63
CA ASN A 541 12.31 -6.29 32.39
C ASN A 541 11.66 -6.24 31.01
N LYS A 542 11.97 -5.26 30.17
CA LYS A 542 11.38 -5.13 28.83
C LYS A 542 11.88 -6.25 27.91
N LEU A 543 10.94 -7.04 27.41
CA LEU A 543 11.19 -8.15 26.49
C LEU A 543 11.15 -7.70 25.02
N GLY A 544 10.30 -6.71 24.72
CA GLY A 544 10.13 -6.17 23.38
C GLY A 544 9.14 -5.00 23.33
N GLU A 545 9.15 -4.28 22.22
CA GLU A 545 8.25 -3.18 21.90
C GLU A 545 7.81 -3.30 20.44
N GLY A 546 6.52 -3.10 20.17
CA GLY A 546 5.95 -3.11 18.83
C GLY A 546 4.77 -2.14 18.72
N GLY A 547 4.09 -2.12 17.56
CA GLY A 547 2.96 -1.22 17.30
C GLY A 547 1.78 -1.35 18.27
N PHE A 548 1.74 -2.43 19.05
CA PHE A 548 0.67 -2.76 19.98
C PHE A 548 1.03 -2.54 21.46
N GLY A 549 2.21 -2.01 21.75
CA GLY A 549 2.63 -1.67 23.12
C GLY A 549 3.88 -2.43 23.58
N HIS A 550 4.09 -2.41 24.90
CA HIS A 550 5.32 -2.88 25.54
C HIS A 550 5.10 -4.24 26.20
N VAL A 551 6.06 -5.15 26.04
CA VAL A 551 6.02 -6.47 26.68
C VAL A 551 7.11 -6.54 27.74
N TYR A 552 6.72 -6.90 28.97
CA TYR A 552 7.62 -7.02 30.12
C TYR A 552 7.65 -8.45 30.65
N LYS A 553 8.81 -8.90 31.12
CA LYS A 553 8.93 -10.10 31.94
C LYS A 553 8.43 -9.78 33.35
N GLY A 554 7.57 -10.63 33.88
CA GLY A 554 7.14 -10.54 35.27
C GLY A 554 7.27 -11.88 36.00
N ARG A 555 7.27 -11.82 37.33
CA ARG A 555 7.15 -12.99 38.19
C ARG A 555 5.99 -12.80 39.15
N LEU A 556 4.97 -13.66 39.05
CA LEU A 556 3.83 -13.63 39.96
C LEU A 556 4.26 -14.08 41.37
N PRO A 557 3.51 -13.74 42.44
CA PRO A 557 3.82 -14.15 43.82
C PRO A 557 3.99 -15.66 44.01
N GLY A 558 3.39 -16.48 43.15
CA GLY A 558 3.54 -17.94 43.15
C GLY A 558 4.81 -18.46 42.46
N GLY A 559 5.69 -17.59 41.98
CA GLY A 559 6.95 -17.94 41.30
C GLY A 559 6.84 -18.14 39.78
N GLU A 560 5.62 -18.19 39.24
CA GLU A 560 5.33 -18.32 37.81
C GLU A 560 5.88 -17.12 37.02
N GLU A 561 6.66 -17.40 35.97
CA GLU A 561 7.16 -16.39 35.04
C GLU A 561 6.11 -16.08 33.97
N ILE A 562 5.86 -14.79 33.75
CA ILE A 562 4.82 -14.31 32.85
C ILE A 562 5.36 -13.26 31.88
N ALA A 563 4.70 -13.13 30.73
CA ALA A 563 4.91 -12.03 29.80
C ALA A 563 3.72 -11.07 29.88
N VAL A 564 3.98 -9.80 30.22
CA VAL A 564 2.96 -8.77 30.47
C VAL A 564 2.98 -7.78 29.31
N LYS A 565 2.00 -7.89 28.40
CA LYS A 565 1.80 -6.97 27.26
C LYS A 565 0.91 -5.82 27.72
N ARG A 566 1.51 -4.66 27.96
CA ARG A 566 0.82 -3.41 28.32
C ARG A 566 0.55 -2.60 27.05
N LEU A 567 -0.72 -2.46 26.70
CA LEU A 567 -1.12 -1.76 25.48
C LEU A 567 -0.91 -0.25 25.61
N SER A 568 -0.52 0.40 24.50
CA SER A 568 -0.27 1.84 24.48
C SER A 568 -1.55 2.66 24.72
N ARG A 569 -1.43 3.79 25.43
CA ARG A 569 -2.53 4.72 25.71
C ARG A 569 -2.90 5.61 24.51
N SER A 570 -2.05 5.69 23.48
CA SER A 570 -2.18 6.65 22.37
C SER A 570 -2.89 6.14 21.11
N SER A 571 -3.31 4.86 21.04
CA SER A 571 -3.95 4.30 19.85
C SER A 571 -5.43 3.92 20.10
N GLY A 572 -6.35 4.50 19.31
CA GLY A 572 -7.76 4.07 19.31
C GLY A 572 -7.95 2.61 18.84
N GLN A 573 -6.96 2.08 18.13
CA GLN A 573 -6.87 0.71 17.64
C GLN A 573 -6.63 -0.33 18.76
N GLY A 574 -5.92 0.04 19.84
CA GLY A 574 -5.57 -0.90 20.92
C GLY A 574 -6.78 -1.46 21.68
N LEU A 575 -7.94 -0.77 21.68
CA LEU A 575 -9.15 -1.28 22.34
C LEU A 575 -9.83 -2.40 21.54
N GLU A 576 -9.92 -2.31 20.21
CA GLU A 576 -10.51 -3.37 19.39
C GLU A 576 -9.61 -4.62 19.36
N GLU A 577 -8.30 -4.42 19.33
CA GLU A 577 -7.32 -5.51 19.37
C GLU A 577 -7.29 -6.20 20.73
N PHE A 578 -7.37 -5.43 21.82
CA PHE A 578 -7.55 -5.98 23.15
C PHE A 578 -8.83 -6.83 23.23
N LYS A 579 -9.95 -6.33 22.69
CA LYS A 579 -11.20 -7.11 22.63
C LYS A 579 -11.01 -8.38 21.80
N ASN A 580 -10.36 -8.32 20.64
CA ASN A 580 -10.10 -9.50 19.81
C ASN A 580 -9.23 -10.53 20.54
N GLU A 581 -8.10 -10.12 21.12
CA GLU A 581 -7.19 -11.02 21.85
C GLU A 581 -7.89 -11.67 23.05
N VAL A 582 -8.67 -10.91 23.83
CA VAL A 582 -9.43 -11.47 24.97
C VAL A 582 -10.54 -12.43 24.50
N ILE A 583 -11.30 -12.08 23.46
CA ILE A 583 -12.42 -12.89 22.97
C ILE A 583 -11.93 -14.18 22.29
N LEU A 584 -10.82 -14.11 21.55
CA LEU A 584 -10.26 -15.22 20.78
C LEU A 584 -9.44 -16.16 21.66
N ILE A 585 -8.43 -15.65 22.38
CA ILE A 585 -7.47 -16.53 23.06
C ILE A 585 -8.07 -17.19 24.29
N ALA A 586 -9.08 -16.58 24.94
CA ALA A 586 -9.82 -17.25 26.03
C ALA A 586 -10.53 -18.55 25.56
N LYS A 587 -10.74 -18.71 24.24
CA LYS A 587 -11.41 -19.87 23.64
C LYS A 587 -10.48 -20.79 22.85
N LEU A 588 -9.22 -20.40 22.64
CA LEU A 588 -8.24 -21.14 21.84
C LEU A 588 -7.20 -21.76 22.78
N GLN A 589 -7.11 -23.09 22.78
CA GLN A 589 -6.13 -23.84 23.57
C GLN A 589 -5.51 -24.92 22.70
N HIS A 590 -4.24 -24.75 22.36
CA HIS A 590 -3.49 -25.70 21.54
C HIS A 590 -2.00 -25.59 21.84
N ARG A 591 -1.26 -26.70 21.70
CA ARG A 591 0.18 -26.77 22.03
C ARG A 591 1.05 -25.80 21.23
N ASN A 592 0.60 -25.45 20.01
CA ASN A 592 1.29 -24.54 19.09
C ASN A 592 0.68 -23.13 19.06
N LEU A 593 -0.12 -22.73 20.05
CA LEU A 593 -0.58 -21.35 20.23
C LEU A 593 -0.16 -20.85 21.61
N VAL A 594 0.18 -19.57 21.73
CA VAL A 594 0.55 -18.97 23.03
C VAL A 594 -0.68 -18.84 23.92
N ARG A 595 -0.58 -19.30 25.16
CA ARG A 595 -1.66 -19.28 26.14
C ARG A 595 -1.76 -17.93 26.84
N LEU A 596 -2.95 -17.33 26.79
CA LEU A 596 -3.32 -16.19 27.64
C LEU A 596 -3.67 -16.70 29.05
N LEU A 597 -2.99 -16.18 30.06
CA LEU A 597 -3.16 -16.54 31.47
C LEU A 597 -4.19 -15.66 32.18
N GLY A 598 -4.33 -14.41 31.72
CA GLY A 598 -5.22 -13.43 32.35
C GLY A 598 -5.17 -12.07 31.66
N CYS A 599 -6.02 -11.16 32.12
CA CYS A 599 -5.96 -9.76 31.70
C CYS A 599 -6.19 -8.82 32.89
N CYS A 600 -5.80 -7.55 32.73
CA CYS A 600 -6.08 -6.49 33.67
C CYS A 600 -6.74 -5.33 32.93
N ILE A 601 -7.87 -4.88 33.46
CA ILE A 601 -8.63 -3.72 32.98
C ILE A 601 -8.87 -2.83 34.20
N GLN A 602 -8.11 -1.75 34.31
CA GLN A 602 -8.26 -0.79 35.42
C GLN A 602 -8.12 0.64 34.89
N CYS A 603 -9.20 1.41 34.95
CA CYS A 603 -9.31 2.73 34.30
C CYS A 603 -8.93 2.63 32.81
N ASP A 604 -7.88 3.32 32.37
CA ASP A 604 -7.40 3.29 30.99
C ASP A 604 -6.38 2.18 30.71
N GLU A 605 -5.89 1.48 31.74
CA GLU A 605 -4.91 0.40 31.61
C GLU A 605 -5.55 -0.88 31.04
N LYS A 606 -4.98 -1.36 29.94
CA LYS A 606 -5.37 -2.61 29.27
C LYS A 606 -4.13 -3.47 29.13
N ILE A 607 -4.08 -4.55 29.89
CA ILE A 607 -2.90 -5.41 30.00
C ILE A 607 -3.30 -6.86 29.76
N LEU A 608 -2.50 -7.55 28.96
CA LEU A 608 -2.65 -8.98 28.66
C LEU A 608 -1.47 -9.73 29.27
N VAL A 609 -1.76 -10.86 29.91
CA VAL A 609 -0.77 -11.67 30.61
C VAL A 609 -0.68 -13.03 29.93
N TYR A 610 0.48 -13.32 29.36
CA TYR A 610 0.80 -14.53 28.61
C TYR A 610 1.77 -15.42 29.38
N GLU A 611 1.81 -16.69 29.00
CA GLU A 611 2.93 -17.56 29.39
C GLU A 611 4.26 -16.97 28.88
N TYR A 612 5.30 -17.04 29.71
CA TYR A 612 6.62 -16.55 29.31
C TYR A 612 7.31 -17.53 28.36
N MET A 613 7.80 -17.01 27.23
CA MET A 613 8.49 -17.77 26.20
C MET A 613 10.00 -17.48 26.27
N PRO A 614 10.82 -18.40 26.83
CA PRO A 614 12.23 -18.12 27.14
C PRO A 614 13.12 -17.98 25.90
N ASN A 615 12.78 -18.67 24.81
CA ASN A 615 13.53 -18.64 23.55
C ASN A 615 13.00 -17.57 22.57
N LYS A 616 12.29 -16.55 23.07
CA LYS A 616 11.85 -15.37 22.27
C LYS A 616 11.13 -15.78 20.97
N SER A 617 11.21 -14.94 19.94
CA SER A 617 10.61 -15.14 18.62
C SER A 617 11.58 -15.80 17.63
N LEU A 618 11.02 -16.46 16.61
CA LEU A 618 11.75 -17.19 15.59
C LEU A 618 12.69 -16.30 14.77
N ASP A 619 12.29 -15.06 14.48
CA ASP A 619 13.11 -14.08 13.75
C ASP A 619 14.44 -13.75 14.46
N ALA A 620 14.45 -13.77 15.79
CA ALA A 620 15.64 -13.54 16.61
C ALA A 620 16.71 -14.64 16.46
N PHE A 621 16.34 -15.81 15.91
CA PHE A 621 17.25 -16.91 15.60
C PHE A 621 17.54 -16.98 14.10
N LEU A 622 16.53 -16.90 13.25
CA LEU A 622 16.69 -17.04 11.80
C LEU A 622 17.59 -15.94 11.22
N PHE A 623 17.40 -14.68 11.62
CA PHE A 623 18.05 -13.55 10.98
C PHE A 623 19.32 -13.07 11.68
N ASP A 624 19.59 -13.52 12.92
CA ASP A 624 20.84 -13.28 13.63
C ASP A 624 21.93 -14.26 13.16
N PRO A 625 22.99 -13.81 12.47
CA PRO A 625 24.03 -14.69 11.95
C PRO A 625 24.70 -15.56 13.02
N ALA A 626 24.78 -15.09 14.27
CA ALA A 626 25.37 -15.84 15.37
C ALA A 626 24.46 -16.95 15.90
N LYS A 627 23.14 -16.79 15.80
CA LYS A 627 22.14 -17.76 16.30
C LYS A 627 21.56 -18.65 15.21
N ARG A 628 21.67 -18.26 13.93
CA ARG A 628 21.12 -19.01 12.78
C ARG A 628 21.58 -20.47 12.73
N GLY A 629 22.83 -20.73 13.13
CA GLY A 629 23.39 -22.08 13.20
C GLY A 629 22.84 -22.95 14.34
N LEU A 630 22.10 -22.38 15.30
CA LEU A 630 21.42 -23.14 16.36
C LEU A 630 20.14 -23.81 15.86
N LEU A 631 19.60 -23.34 14.73
CA LEU A 631 18.44 -23.94 14.06
C LEU A 631 18.94 -24.91 12.98
N ASP A 632 19.25 -26.14 13.41
CA ASP A 632 19.50 -27.24 12.49
C ASP A 632 18.23 -27.61 11.69
N TRP A 633 18.39 -28.45 10.66
CA TRP A 633 17.26 -28.84 9.82
C TRP A 633 16.11 -29.44 10.63
N LYS A 634 16.42 -30.35 11.56
CA LYS A 634 15.42 -31.03 12.38
C LYS A 634 14.57 -30.03 13.16
N THR A 635 15.21 -29.02 13.74
CA THR A 635 14.52 -27.96 14.48
C THR A 635 13.69 -27.08 13.54
N ARG A 636 14.23 -26.69 12.38
CA ARG A 636 13.49 -25.89 11.38
C ARG A 636 12.26 -26.62 10.84
N PHE A 637 12.39 -27.90 10.51
CA PHE A 637 11.28 -28.73 10.05
C PHE A 637 10.22 -28.92 11.13
N HIS A 638 10.63 -29.20 12.38
CA HIS A 638 9.73 -29.25 13.53
C HIS A 638 8.96 -27.94 13.74
N ILE A 639 9.63 -26.80 13.54
CA ILE A 639 9.00 -25.48 13.59
C ILE A 639 7.95 -25.32 12.48
N ILE A 640 8.28 -25.66 11.23
CA ILE A 640 7.34 -25.62 10.08
C ILE A 640 6.10 -26.47 10.38
N GLU A 641 6.31 -27.70 10.85
CA GLU A 641 5.24 -28.64 11.16
C GLU A 641 4.35 -28.15 12.32
N GLY A 642 4.97 -27.60 13.38
CA GLY A 642 4.25 -27.04 14.51
C GLY A 642 3.40 -25.81 14.14
N ILE A 643 3.91 -24.92 13.28
CA ILE A 643 3.13 -23.79 12.76
C ILE A 643 1.94 -24.30 11.92
N ALA A 644 2.16 -25.28 11.04
CA ALA A 644 1.10 -25.86 10.22
C ALA A 644 -0.02 -26.49 11.08
N ARG A 645 0.34 -27.21 12.16
CA ARG A 645 -0.63 -27.73 13.14
C ARG A 645 -1.37 -26.62 13.90
N GLY A 646 -0.68 -25.55 14.27
CA GLY A 646 -1.31 -24.38 14.87
C GLY A 646 -2.36 -23.73 13.96
N LEU A 647 -2.04 -23.56 12.67
CA LEU A 647 -2.99 -23.05 11.67
C LEU A 647 -4.15 -24.01 11.41
N LEU A 648 -3.89 -25.32 11.35
CA LEU A 648 -4.94 -26.34 11.22
C LEU A 648 -5.98 -26.22 12.33
N TYR A 649 -5.52 -26.05 13.57
CA TYR A 649 -6.40 -25.82 14.69
C TYR A 649 -7.23 -24.54 14.53
N LEU A 650 -6.63 -23.43 14.13
CA LEU A 650 -7.35 -22.16 13.93
C LEU A 650 -8.39 -22.24 12.80
N HIS A 651 -8.07 -22.94 11.70
CA HIS A 651 -8.90 -22.97 10.50
C HIS A 651 -10.01 -24.04 10.55
N ARG A 652 -9.78 -25.16 11.26
CA ARG A 652 -10.65 -26.35 11.22
C ARG A 652 -11.00 -26.93 12.59
N ASP A 653 -10.03 -27.16 13.47
CA ASP A 653 -10.25 -28.02 14.65
C ASP A 653 -10.71 -27.26 15.90
N SER A 654 -10.64 -25.93 15.88
CA SER A 654 -11.19 -25.09 16.94
C SER A 654 -12.69 -24.88 16.77
N ARG A 655 -13.39 -24.58 17.88
CA ARG A 655 -14.85 -24.34 17.90
C ARG A 655 -15.26 -23.17 16.99
N LEU A 656 -14.36 -22.24 16.74
CA LEU A 656 -14.57 -21.05 15.91
C LEU A 656 -13.55 -21.09 14.79
N ARG A 657 -13.97 -20.90 13.54
CA ARG A 657 -13.01 -20.72 12.44
C ARG A 657 -12.34 -19.35 12.57
N VAL A 658 -11.04 -19.31 12.80
CA VAL A 658 -10.26 -18.08 13.04
C VAL A 658 -9.23 -17.89 11.93
N VAL A 659 -9.18 -16.69 11.36
CA VAL A 659 -8.11 -16.26 10.44
C VAL A 659 -7.19 -15.28 11.15
N HIS A 660 -5.89 -15.54 11.15
CA HIS A 660 -4.87 -14.82 11.93
C HIS A 660 -4.57 -13.43 11.34
N ARG A 661 -4.41 -13.33 10.01
CA ARG A 661 -4.14 -12.10 9.22
C ARG A 661 -2.79 -11.41 9.44
N ASP A 662 -2.04 -11.76 10.47
CA ASP A 662 -0.67 -11.24 10.71
C ASP A 662 0.34 -12.35 11.06
N LEU A 663 0.36 -13.43 10.28
CA LEU A 663 1.29 -14.54 10.50
C LEU A 663 2.67 -14.20 9.92
N LYS A 664 3.71 -14.17 10.77
CA LYS A 664 5.09 -13.79 10.42
C LYS A 664 6.10 -14.33 11.43
N ALA A 665 7.41 -14.27 11.12
CA ALA A 665 8.45 -14.89 11.95
C ALA A 665 8.53 -14.29 13.37
N SER A 666 8.31 -12.98 13.53
CA SER A 666 8.30 -12.32 14.84
C SER A 666 7.08 -12.69 15.71
N ASN A 667 6.01 -13.24 15.10
CA ASN A 667 4.81 -13.70 15.81
C ASN A 667 4.85 -15.21 16.13
N ILE A 668 5.94 -15.92 15.79
CA ILE A 668 6.19 -17.30 16.20
C ILE A 668 7.15 -17.30 17.38
N LEU A 669 6.64 -17.59 18.58
CA LEU A 669 7.45 -17.69 19.80
C LEU A 669 7.92 -19.12 20.04
N LEU A 670 9.07 -19.28 20.69
CA LEU A 670 9.70 -20.56 20.98
C LEU A 670 9.74 -20.83 22.48
N ASP A 671 9.23 -22.00 22.89
CA ASP A 671 9.31 -22.44 24.28
C ASP A 671 10.71 -22.99 24.61
N HIS A 672 10.91 -23.47 25.85
CA HIS A 672 12.17 -24.03 26.31
C HIS A 672 12.72 -25.19 25.45
N ASP A 673 11.83 -25.94 24.79
CA ASP A 673 12.17 -27.10 23.97
C ASP A 673 12.21 -26.76 22.46
N MET A 674 12.20 -25.46 22.11
CA MET A 674 12.14 -24.96 20.73
C MET A 674 10.84 -25.33 19.99
N ASN A 675 9.74 -25.62 20.70
CA ASN A 675 8.45 -25.80 20.06
C ASN A 675 7.86 -24.45 19.64
N PRO A 676 7.32 -24.32 18.42
CA PRO A 676 6.72 -23.08 17.94
C PRO A 676 5.33 -22.87 18.54
N LYS A 677 5.05 -21.63 18.92
CA LYS A 677 3.73 -21.14 19.34
C LYS A 677 3.37 -19.86 18.59
N ILE A 678 2.23 -19.89 17.89
CA ILE A 678 1.68 -18.71 17.20
C ILE A 678 1.14 -17.74 18.26
N SER A 679 1.47 -16.46 18.10
CA SER A 679 1.12 -15.37 19.01
C SER A 679 0.55 -14.17 18.25
N ASP A 680 0.06 -13.17 18.99
CA ASP A 680 -0.43 -11.87 18.49
C ASP A 680 -1.73 -11.93 17.67
N PHE A 681 -2.83 -12.26 18.35
CA PHE A 681 -4.17 -12.37 17.76
C PHE A 681 -4.95 -11.05 17.68
N GLY A 682 -4.30 -9.89 17.88
CA GLY A 682 -4.96 -8.57 17.84
C GLY A 682 -5.75 -8.31 16.57
N MET A 683 -5.27 -8.89 15.47
CA MET A 683 -5.78 -8.67 14.11
C MET A 683 -6.71 -9.79 13.63
N ALA A 684 -6.80 -10.87 14.40
CA ALA A 684 -7.52 -12.08 14.02
C ALA A 684 -9.04 -11.84 13.96
N ARG A 685 -9.71 -12.63 13.13
CA ARG A 685 -11.15 -12.52 12.85
C ARG A 685 -11.82 -13.88 12.92
N ILE A 686 -13.02 -13.90 13.52
CA ILE A 686 -13.89 -15.09 13.61
C ILE A 686 -14.79 -15.13 12.37
N PHE A 687 -14.85 -16.28 11.72
CA PHE A 687 -15.83 -16.57 10.68
C PHE A 687 -17.06 -17.24 11.30
N GLY A 688 -18.26 -16.77 10.94
CA GLY A 688 -19.54 -17.36 11.37
C GLY A 688 -20.16 -18.20 10.25
N GLY A 689 -20.68 -19.40 10.57
CA GLY A 689 -21.43 -20.25 9.64
C GLY A 689 -20.66 -20.71 8.40
N ASP A 690 -21.32 -20.69 7.24
CA ASP A 690 -20.80 -21.14 5.91
C ASP A 690 -19.93 -20.10 5.18
N GLN A 691 -19.48 -19.03 5.86
CA GLN A 691 -18.64 -18.01 5.25
C GLN A 691 -17.25 -18.60 4.91
N ASN A 692 -16.83 -18.46 3.65
CA ASN A 692 -15.53 -18.92 3.16
C ASN A 692 -14.56 -17.78 2.83
N GLN A 693 -15.08 -16.55 2.69
CA GLN A 693 -14.31 -15.35 2.36
C GLN A 693 -15.04 -14.12 2.93
N VAL A 694 -14.30 -13.15 3.45
CA VAL A 694 -14.84 -11.91 4.04
C VAL A 694 -14.10 -10.71 3.43
N ASN A 695 -14.86 -9.66 3.11
CA ASN A 695 -14.33 -8.38 2.67
C ASN A 695 -14.20 -7.42 3.85
N THR A 696 -13.11 -6.68 3.94
CA THR A 696 -12.91 -5.62 4.93
C THR A 696 -12.47 -4.32 4.27
N ASN A 697 -13.11 -3.22 4.67
CA ASN A 697 -12.71 -1.86 4.30
C ASN A 697 -11.41 -1.42 5.00
N ARG A 698 -10.86 -2.25 5.89
CA ARG A 698 -9.63 -1.98 6.63
C ARG A 698 -8.69 -3.17 6.49
N VAL A 699 -7.74 -3.05 5.57
CA VAL A 699 -6.63 -3.98 5.38
C VAL A 699 -5.59 -3.68 6.44
N VAL A 700 -5.23 -4.69 7.21
CA VAL A 700 -4.25 -4.60 8.28
C VAL A 700 -3.33 -5.82 8.22
N GLY A 701 -2.02 -5.64 8.31
CA GLY A 701 -1.09 -6.77 8.35
C GLY A 701 0.35 -6.30 8.18
N THR A 702 1.28 -7.25 8.13
CA THR A 702 2.69 -6.97 7.84
C THR A 702 2.96 -7.09 6.35
N LEU A 703 3.49 -6.01 5.75
CA LEU A 703 3.89 -5.98 4.34
C LEU A 703 4.87 -7.11 4.01
N GLY A 704 4.68 -7.77 2.87
CA GLY A 704 5.46 -8.92 2.44
C GLY A 704 4.90 -10.29 2.86
N TYR A 705 4.03 -10.34 3.89
CA TYR A 705 3.34 -11.58 4.30
C TYR A 705 1.87 -11.62 3.87
N MET A 706 1.29 -10.48 3.49
CA MET A 706 -0.10 -10.39 3.04
C MET A 706 -0.29 -11.01 1.65
N SER A 707 -1.37 -11.76 1.46
CA SER A 707 -1.73 -12.29 0.15
C SER A 707 -2.18 -11.20 -0.83
N PRO A 708 -1.98 -11.38 -2.14
CA PRO A 708 -2.34 -10.37 -3.14
C PRO A 708 -3.79 -9.91 -3.05
N GLU A 709 -4.75 -10.83 -2.98
CA GLU A 709 -6.18 -10.49 -2.90
C GLU A 709 -6.55 -9.74 -1.62
N TYR A 710 -5.81 -9.97 -0.52
CA TYR A 710 -6.02 -9.26 0.73
C TYR A 710 -5.42 -7.86 0.69
N ALA A 711 -4.22 -7.72 0.15
CA ALA A 711 -3.53 -6.44 -0.01
C ALA A 711 -4.22 -5.52 -1.03
N MET A 712 -4.78 -6.09 -2.10
CA MET A 712 -5.39 -5.35 -3.21
C MET A 712 -6.87 -5.02 -2.98
N GLU A 713 -7.65 -5.99 -2.52
CA GLU A 713 -9.12 -5.90 -2.48
C GLU A 713 -9.70 -5.97 -1.07
N GLY A 714 -8.85 -6.17 -0.05
CA GLY A 714 -9.30 -6.36 1.34
C GLY A 714 -10.03 -7.68 1.55
N LEU A 715 -9.90 -8.62 0.62
CA LEU A 715 -10.50 -9.94 0.71
C LEU A 715 -9.60 -10.86 1.51
N PHE A 716 -10.07 -11.38 2.65
CA PHE A 716 -9.33 -12.36 3.43
C PHE A 716 -10.11 -13.65 3.63
N SER A 717 -9.37 -14.75 3.74
CA SER A 717 -9.88 -16.09 4.00
C SER A 717 -8.81 -16.90 4.73
N VAL A 718 -9.13 -18.15 5.07
CA VAL A 718 -8.13 -19.12 5.54
C VAL A 718 -6.95 -19.26 4.56
N ARG A 719 -7.18 -19.06 3.25
CA ARG A 719 -6.13 -19.11 2.21
C ARG A 719 -5.18 -17.91 2.24
N SER A 720 -5.57 -16.82 2.90
CA SER A 720 -4.69 -15.67 3.13
C SER A 720 -3.61 -16.02 4.17
N ASP A 721 -3.97 -16.71 5.25
CA ASP A 721 -2.99 -17.24 6.22
C ASP A 721 -2.09 -18.32 5.60
N VAL A 722 -2.62 -19.14 4.67
CA VAL A 722 -1.82 -20.12 3.91
C VAL A 722 -0.72 -19.42 3.11
N TYR A 723 -1.04 -18.29 2.48
CA TYR A 723 -0.03 -17.49 1.76
C TYR A 723 1.07 -17.01 2.70
N SER A 724 0.70 -16.40 3.83
CA SER A 724 1.65 -15.95 4.86
C SER A 724 2.51 -17.10 5.40
N PHE A 725 1.93 -18.30 5.53
CA PHE A 725 2.66 -19.51 5.91
C PHE A 725 3.69 -19.94 4.84
N GLY A 726 3.35 -19.83 3.56
CA GLY A 726 4.29 -20.08 2.47
C GLY A 726 5.51 -19.16 2.51
N ILE A 727 5.31 -17.87 2.78
CA ILE A 727 6.40 -16.90 2.99
C ILE A 727 7.27 -17.32 4.18
N LEU A 728 6.65 -17.69 5.30
CA LEU A 728 7.36 -18.17 6.49
C LEU A 728 8.22 -19.41 6.20
N ILE A 729 7.73 -20.37 5.41
CA ILE A 729 8.53 -21.54 5.03
C ILE A 729 9.78 -21.10 4.24
N LEU A 730 9.64 -20.17 3.28
CA LEU A 730 10.77 -19.66 2.51
C LEU A 730 11.80 -18.96 3.42
N GLU A 731 11.36 -18.16 4.39
CA GLU A 731 12.27 -17.53 5.36
C GLU A 731 12.98 -18.55 6.25
N ILE A 732 12.26 -19.59 6.70
CA ILE A 732 12.84 -20.67 7.52
C ILE A 732 13.88 -21.46 6.73
N ILE A 733 13.62 -21.78 5.46
CA ILE A 733 14.54 -22.58 4.63
C ILE A 733 15.77 -21.76 4.22
N THR A 734 15.57 -20.51 3.81
CA THR A 734 16.65 -19.63 3.35
C THR A 734 17.48 -19.06 4.49
N GLY A 735 16.90 -18.94 5.69
CA GLY A 735 17.50 -18.18 6.79
C GLY A 735 17.63 -16.68 6.48
N GLN A 736 16.89 -16.18 5.48
CA GLN A 736 16.93 -14.79 5.04
C GLN A 736 15.57 -14.14 5.23
N LYS A 737 15.57 -12.86 5.60
CA LYS A 737 14.35 -12.09 5.80
C LYS A 737 13.74 -11.75 4.45
N ASN A 738 12.42 -11.77 4.32
CA ASN A 738 11.72 -11.41 3.08
C ASN A 738 12.17 -10.03 2.52
N SER A 739 12.39 -9.05 3.39
CA SER A 739 12.88 -7.71 2.99
C SER A 739 14.32 -7.70 2.45
N SER A 740 15.13 -8.73 2.70
CA SER A 740 16.51 -8.83 2.21
C SER A 740 16.59 -9.16 0.72
N PHE A 741 15.49 -9.63 0.12
CA PHE A 741 15.44 -10.00 -1.30
C PHE A 741 15.19 -8.81 -2.24
N HIS A 742 15.02 -7.59 -1.72
CA HIS A 742 14.93 -6.37 -2.54
C HIS A 742 16.27 -5.95 -3.18
N HIS A 743 17.37 -6.64 -2.85
CA HIS A 743 18.74 -6.26 -3.23
C HIS A 743 19.58 -7.39 -3.87
N MET A 744 18.98 -8.55 -4.19
CA MET A 744 19.67 -9.64 -4.89
C MET A 744 19.21 -9.71 -6.36
N GLU A 745 20.18 -9.90 -7.26
CA GLU A 745 20.08 -9.89 -8.73
C GLU A 745 18.70 -10.29 -9.27
N ASP A 746 18.13 -9.40 -10.10
CA ASP A 746 16.94 -9.63 -10.94
C ASP A 746 15.69 -10.22 -10.26
N SER A 747 15.49 -10.02 -8.94
CA SER A 747 14.24 -10.37 -8.26
C SER A 747 13.82 -9.29 -7.25
N LEU A 748 12.55 -8.84 -7.28
CA LEU A 748 12.07 -7.79 -6.36
C LEU A 748 11.63 -8.32 -4.97
N ASN A 749 11.43 -9.64 -4.78
CA ASN A 749 11.00 -10.24 -3.50
C ASN A 749 11.34 -11.75 -3.39
N ILE A 750 11.19 -12.33 -2.18
CA ILE A 750 11.55 -13.73 -1.87
C ILE A 750 10.81 -14.77 -2.74
N VAL A 751 9.57 -14.49 -3.13
CA VAL A 751 8.75 -15.41 -3.94
C VAL A 751 9.27 -15.48 -5.36
N GLY A 752 9.66 -14.33 -5.94
CA GLY A 752 10.21 -14.26 -7.29
C GLY A 752 11.57 -14.95 -7.37
N TYR A 753 12.43 -14.68 -6.39
CA TYR A 753 13.72 -15.35 -6.27
C TYR A 753 13.58 -16.88 -6.12
N ALA A 754 12.67 -17.33 -5.24
CA ALA A 754 12.39 -18.74 -5.04
C ALA A 754 11.89 -19.41 -6.31
N TRP A 755 10.98 -18.77 -7.03
CA TRP A 755 10.48 -19.29 -8.31
C TRP A 755 11.56 -19.36 -9.38
N GLN A 756 12.39 -18.33 -9.54
CA GLN A 756 13.46 -18.32 -10.55
C GLN A 756 14.43 -19.49 -10.34
N LEU A 757 14.86 -19.71 -9.10
CA LEU A 757 15.72 -20.84 -8.77
C LEU A 757 15.00 -22.18 -8.94
N TRP A 758 13.74 -22.30 -8.54
CA TRP A 758 12.96 -23.53 -8.69
C TRP A 758 12.75 -23.91 -10.16
N ASN A 759 12.31 -22.96 -10.99
CA ASN A 759 12.08 -23.16 -12.42
C ASN A 759 13.39 -23.40 -13.20
N GLY A 760 14.51 -22.88 -12.70
CA GLY A 760 15.85 -23.12 -13.24
C GLY A 760 16.52 -24.42 -12.78
N ASP A 761 15.80 -25.32 -12.10
CA ASP A 761 16.31 -26.56 -11.49
C ASP A 761 17.47 -26.33 -10.51
N LYS A 762 17.42 -25.19 -9.80
CA LYS A 762 18.41 -24.71 -8.82
C LYS A 762 17.79 -24.48 -7.44
N GLY A 763 16.66 -25.13 -7.14
CA GLY A 763 15.95 -24.97 -5.86
C GLY A 763 16.82 -25.23 -4.62
N GLU A 764 17.87 -26.04 -4.77
CA GLU A 764 18.93 -26.28 -3.80
C GLU A 764 19.54 -25.00 -3.21
N GLN A 765 19.69 -23.97 -4.04
CA GLN A 765 20.36 -22.72 -3.70
C GLN A 765 19.50 -21.86 -2.75
N LEU A 766 18.22 -22.19 -2.58
CA LEU A 766 17.35 -21.58 -1.59
C LEU A 766 17.62 -22.09 -0.18
N ILE A 767 18.25 -23.26 -0.04
CA ILE A 767 18.45 -23.87 1.26
C ILE A 767 19.67 -23.22 1.91
N ASP A 768 19.50 -22.74 3.15
CA ASP A 768 20.56 -22.15 3.94
C ASP A 768 21.80 -23.06 3.96
N PRO A 769 23.00 -22.58 3.59
CA PRO A 769 24.21 -23.39 3.62
C PRO A 769 24.51 -24.02 4.99
N ALA A 770 24.01 -23.42 6.08
CA ALA A 770 24.10 -24.00 7.43
C ALA A 770 23.30 -25.32 7.58
N ILE A 771 22.28 -25.53 6.75
CA ILE A 771 21.49 -26.78 6.68
C ILE A 771 22.22 -27.85 5.87
N ILE A 772 22.87 -27.51 4.77
CA ILE A 772 23.42 -28.49 3.80
C ILE A 772 24.81 -29.02 4.19
N ARG A 773 25.60 -28.29 4.98
CA ARG A 773 26.97 -28.71 5.34
C ARG A 773 26.94 -29.96 6.23
N GLY A 774 27.19 -31.12 5.62
CA GLY A 774 27.40 -32.41 6.31
C GLY A 774 26.16 -33.29 6.47
N THR A 775 25.04 -32.98 5.79
CA THR A 775 23.77 -33.72 5.91
C THR A 775 23.61 -34.85 4.88
N CYS A 776 22.88 -35.91 5.25
CA CYS A 776 22.54 -37.03 4.38
C CYS A 776 21.46 -36.64 3.33
N PRO A 777 21.39 -37.33 2.17
CA PRO A 777 20.39 -37.08 1.11
C PRO A 777 18.92 -36.92 1.57
N PRO A 778 18.39 -37.67 2.56
CA PRO A 778 17.00 -37.53 2.99
C PRO A 778 16.62 -36.15 3.52
N VAL A 779 17.58 -35.43 4.14
CA VAL A 779 17.38 -34.07 4.67
C VAL A 779 17.22 -33.05 3.54
N ARG A 780 17.98 -33.23 2.46
CA ARG A 780 17.92 -32.38 1.26
C ARG A 780 16.57 -32.52 0.56
N ASP A 781 16.09 -33.74 0.39
CA ASP A 781 14.82 -34.02 -0.26
C ASP A 781 13.63 -33.48 0.56
N GLU A 782 13.70 -33.57 1.89
CA GLU A 782 12.71 -32.99 2.80
C GLU A 782 12.69 -31.44 2.73
N ALA A 783 13.87 -30.82 2.62
CA ALA A 783 13.99 -29.38 2.44
C ALA A 783 13.45 -28.89 1.10
N LEU A 784 13.77 -29.58 0.00
CA LEU A 784 13.20 -29.28 -1.32
C LEU A 784 11.69 -29.49 -1.36
N ARG A 785 11.16 -30.49 -0.65
CA ARG A 785 9.71 -30.69 -0.49
C ARG A 785 9.07 -29.50 0.24
N CYS A 786 9.72 -28.96 1.27
CA CYS A 786 9.23 -27.74 1.93
C CYS A 786 9.27 -26.52 1.00
N VAL A 787 10.30 -26.36 0.16
CA VAL A 787 10.33 -25.30 -0.88
C VAL A 787 9.16 -25.46 -1.86
N HIS A 788 8.92 -26.67 -2.36
CA HIS A 788 7.81 -26.96 -3.26
C HIS A 788 6.46 -26.61 -2.62
N MET A 789 6.26 -27.02 -1.37
CA MET A 789 5.06 -26.69 -0.60
C MET A 789 4.90 -25.19 -0.37
N ALA A 790 6.00 -24.47 -0.13
CA ALA A 790 5.97 -23.02 0.00
C ALA A 790 5.51 -22.36 -1.30
N LEU A 791 6.03 -22.80 -2.45
CA LEU A 791 5.62 -22.31 -3.78
C LEU A 791 4.15 -22.57 -4.09
N LEU A 792 3.59 -23.69 -3.61
CA LEU A 792 2.14 -23.96 -3.69
C LEU A 792 1.32 -23.05 -2.75
N CYS A 793 1.86 -22.71 -1.58
CA CYS A 793 1.18 -21.83 -0.63
C CYS A 793 1.16 -20.37 -1.07
N VAL A 794 2.20 -19.89 -1.77
CA VAL A 794 2.34 -18.49 -2.22
C VAL A 794 1.76 -18.23 -3.62
N GLN A 795 0.90 -19.11 -4.13
CA GLN A 795 0.23 -18.89 -5.43
C GLN A 795 -0.60 -17.60 -5.41
N ASP A 796 -0.55 -16.84 -6.50
CA ASP A 796 -1.18 -15.51 -6.58
C ASP A 796 -2.69 -15.59 -6.36
N HIS A 797 -3.36 -16.58 -6.95
CA HIS A 797 -4.78 -16.81 -6.75
C HIS A 797 -5.04 -17.69 -5.52
N ALA A 798 -5.94 -17.25 -4.63
CA ALA A 798 -6.28 -17.97 -3.39
C ALA A 798 -6.81 -19.41 -3.62
N HIS A 799 -7.47 -19.66 -4.75
CA HIS A 799 -8.03 -20.97 -5.10
C HIS A 799 -6.96 -21.98 -5.55
N ASP A 800 -5.81 -21.51 -6.04
CA ASP A 800 -4.69 -22.37 -6.46
C ASP A 800 -3.83 -22.81 -5.28
N ARG A 801 -4.01 -22.20 -4.10
CA ARG A 801 -3.31 -22.59 -2.87
C ARG A 801 -3.82 -23.94 -2.37
N PRO A 802 -3.07 -24.69 -1.56
CA PRO A 802 -3.61 -25.83 -0.82
C PRO A 802 -4.42 -25.39 0.41
N ASP A 803 -5.31 -26.25 0.90
CA ASP A 803 -5.85 -26.09 2.26
C ASP A 803 -4.82 -26.56 3.30
N ILE A 804 -4.81 -25.96 4.48
CA ILE A 804 -3.83 -26.31 5.52
C ILE A 804 -3.86 -27.78 5.98
N PRO A 805 -4.98 -28.53 6.00
CA PRO A 805 -4.96 -29.97 6.26
C PRO A 805 -4.19 -30.74 5.19
N TYR A 806 -4.28 -30.32 3.92
CA TYR A 806 -3.49 -30.92 2.85
C TYR A 806 -2.01 -30.61 3.03
N VAL A 807 -1.66 -29.39 3.45
CA VAL A 807 -0.26 -29.00 3.74
C VAL A 807 0.33 -29.85 4.87
N VAL A 808 -0.40 -30.05 5.97
CA VAL A 808 0.04 -30.90 7.10
C VAL A 808 0.26 -32.34 6.63
N LEU A 809 -0.65 -32.88 5.81
CA LEU A 809 -0.53 -34.23 5.26
C LEU A 809 0.67 -34.37 4.30
N ALA A 810 0.83 -33.40 3.40
CA ALA A 810 1.92 -33.36 2.41
C ALA A 810 3.31 -33.22 3.04
N LEU A 811 3.42 -32.47 4.14
CA LEU A 811 4.68 -32.34 4.87
C LEU A 811 5.06 -33.64 5.61
N GLY A 812 4.06 -34.37 6.12
CA GLY A 812 4.25 -35.59 6.92
C GLY A 812 4.26 -36.92 6.15
N SER A 813 4.12 -36.92 4.81
CA SER A 813 4.07 -38.14 4.00
C SER A 813 5.09 -38.12 2.85
N ASP A 814 5.89 -39.18 2.71
CA ASP A 814 6.87 -39.33 1.63
C ASP A 814 6.26 -39.80 0.29
N SER A 815 4.94 -40.01 0.22
CA SER A 815 4.26 -40.67 -0.91
C SER A 815 3.18 -39.81 -1.61
N SER A 816 3.02 -38.54 -1.25
CA SER A 816 2.05 -37.66 -1.91
C SER A 816 2.62 -37.08 -3.21
N VAL A 817 1.99 -37.37 -4.35
CA VAL A 817 2.26 -36.66 -5.61
C VAL A 817 1.76 -35.22 -5.45
N LEU A 818 2.70 -34.27 -5.35
CA LEU A 818 2.38 -32.85 -5.20
C LEU A 818 2.07 -32.23 -6.57
N PRO A 819 1.06 -31.35 -6.68
CA PRO A 819 0.82 -30.61 -7.91
C PRO A 819 2.00 -29.69 -8.21
N MET A 820 2.26 -29.42 -9.49
CA MET A 820 3.30 -28.47 -9.87
C MET A 820 2.84 -27.04 -9.57
N PRO A 821 3.64 -26.22 -8.86
CA PRO A 821 3.32 -24.82 -8.64
C PRO A 821 3.31 -24.07 -9.98
N ARG A 822 2.43 -23.08 -10.11
CA ARG A 822 2.38 -22.20 -11.29
C ARG A 822 3.30 -21.00 -11.09
N PRO A 823 3.78 -20.37 -12.17
CA PRO A 823 4.58 -19.16 -12.06
C PRO A 823 3.82 -18.07 -11.29
N PRO A 824 4.43 -17.44 -10.27
CA PRO A 824 3.87 -16.28 -9.60
C PRO A 824 3.97 -15.08 -10.55
N THR A 825 3.00 -14.99 -11.45
CA THR A 825 2.91 -14.00 -12.53
C THR A 825 2.93 -12.58 -12.01
N PHE A 826 2.30 -12.31 -10.86
CA PHE A 826 2.30 -10.99 -10.22
C PHE A 826 3.70 -10.62 -9.69
N THR A 827 4.54 -11.61 -9.41
CA THR A 827 5.86 -11.41 -8.80
C THR A 827 7.00 -11.37 -9.84
N LEU A 828 6.88 -12.10 -10.95
CA LEU A 828 7.92 -12.20 -12.00
C LEU A 828 7.86 -11.11 -13.06
N GLN A 829 6.70 -10.48 -13.30
CA GLN A 829 6.60 -9.36 -14.27
C GLN A 829 7.39 -8.12 -13.86
N CYS A 830 7.86 -8.08 -12.62
CA CYS A 830 8.74 -7.04 -12.09
C CYS A 830 10.22 -7.16 -12.53
N THR A 831 10.67 -8.28 -13.11
CA THR A 831 12.11 -8.59 -13.27
C THR A 831 12.63 -8.64 -14.71
N SER A 832 11.76 -8.62 -15.72
CA SER A 832 12.17 -8.95 -17.10
C SER A 832 12.76 -7.78 -17.92
N SER A 833 13.23 -6.69 -17.31
CA SER A 833 13.70 -5.51 -18.06
C SER A 833 15.06 -4.94 -17.65
N SER A 834 15.93 -5.71 -16.99
CA SER A 834 17.29 -5.29 -16.62
C SER A 834 18.39 -6.19 -17.21
N SER A 835 18.46 -6.30 -18.53
CA SER A 835 19.69 -6.74 -19.20
C SER A 835 20.49 -5.51 -19.67
N GLY A 836 21.39 -5.05 -18.81
CA GLY A 836 22.34 -3.97 -19.11
C GLY A 836 23.41 -3.87 -18.03
N THR A 837 24.57 -4.43 -18.32
CA THR A 837 25.85 -4.39 -17.59
C THR A 837 26.19 -3.01 -16.99
N ASP A 838 26.52 -2.97 -15.69
CA ASP A 838 27.85 -2.52 -15.21
C ASP A 838 28.00 -2.60 -13.66
N MET A 839 29.27 -2.54 -13.24
CA MET A 839 29.94 -3.22 -12.12
C MET A 839 30.02 -2.47 -10.76
N TYR A 840 29.99 -3.26 -9.67
CA TYR A 840 30.68 -3.16 -8.35
C TYR A 840 30.89 -1.81 -7.62
N ASN A 841 30.29 -1.66 -6.42
CA ASN A 841 31.00 -1.76 -5.13
C ASN A 841 30.06 -1.72 -3.92
N ARG A 842 30.45 -2.44 -2.87
CA ARG A 842 29.62 -2.94 -1.76
C ARG A 842 30.21 -2.45 -0.43
N GLU A 843 29.48 -1.65 0.33
CA GLU A 843 29.70 -1.53 1.78
C GLU A 843 28.40 -1.75 2.54
N LYS A 844 28.49 -2.61 3.56
CA LYS A 844 27.40 -3.08 4.41
C LYS A 844 27.14 -2.04 5.48
N GLU A 845 25.93 -1.47 5.50
CA GLU A 845 25.35 -0.93 6.72
C GLU A 845 24.08 -1.71 7.06
N GLU A 846 24.22 -2.62 8.02
CA GLU A 846 23.11 -3.29 8.69
C GLU A 846 22.44 -2.27 9.63
N SER A 847 21.35 -1.65 9.19
CA SER A 847 20.48 -0.87 10.07
C SER A 847 19.34 -1.74 10.60
N PHE A 848 19.13 -1.67 11.92
CA PHE A 848 18.16 -2.45 12.67
C PHE A 848 16.71 -2.17 12.23
N SER A 849 15.97 -3.24 11.99
CA SER A 849 14.62 -3.30 11.41
C SER A 849 13.52 -2.74 12.32
N ALA A 850 12.67 -1.85 11.77
CA ALA A 850 11.29 -1.64 12.24
C ALA A 850 10.34 -2.52 11.41
N ASN A 851 9.74 -3.54 12.05
CA ASN A 851 8.64 -4.34 11.50
C ASN A 851 7.34 -3.50 11.57
N ASP A 852 7.20 -2.50 10.71
CA ASP A 852 6.07 -1.58 10.74
C ASP A 852 4.77 -2.26 10.27
N LEU A 853 3.74 -2.19 11.14
CA LEU A 853 2.36 -2.55 10.83
C LEU A 853 1.82 -1.66 9.70
N THR A 854 1.21 -2.25 8.67
CA THR A 854 0.57 -1.49 7.60
C THR A 854 -0.96 -1.49 7.79
N VAL A 855 -1.57 -0.31 7.75
CA VAL A 855 -3.03 -0.13 7.79
C VAL A 855 -3.43 0.58 6.50
N THR A 856 -4.17 -0.11 5.63
CA THR A 856 -4.73 0.47 4.42
C THR A 856 -6.25 0.49 4.56
N ILE A 857 -6.86 1.67 4.53
CA ILE A 857 -8.31 1.82 4.51
C ILE A 857 -8.75 1.78 3.04
N LEU A 858 -9.52 0.75 2.67
CA LEU A 858 -10.27 0.75 1.42
C LEU A 858 -11.52 1.61 1.64
N GLN A 859 -11.62 2.73 0.94
CA GLN A 859 -12.85 3.52 0.93
C GLN A 859 -13.95 2.69 0.25
N GLY A 860 -14.84 2.13 1.07
CA GLY A 860 -16.05 1.47 0.60
C GLY A 860 -17.09 2.51 0.15
N ARG A 861 -17.78 2.16 -0.94
CA ARG A 861 -18.91 2.83 -1.63
C ARG A 861 -19.63 3.96 -0.91
#